data_AF-A0A6H9KT96-F1
#
_entry.id   AF-A0A6H9KT96-F1
#
_cell.length_a   1.000
_cell.length_b   1.000
_cell.length_c   1.000
_cell.angle_alpha   90.00
_cell.angle_beta   90.00
_cell.angle_gamma   90.00
#
_symmetry.space_group_name_H-M   'P 1'
#
loop_
_entity.id
_entity.type
_entity.pdbx_description
1 polymer ?
#
loop_
_entity_poly.entity_id
_entity_poly.type
_entity_poly.pdbx_seq_one_letter_code
_entity_poly.pdbx_strand_id
1 'polypeptide(L)'
;MFHQNQGFKMKKNLSLTTLILLFVVSLSYSTPYWSLEEILEFRAKKSKSEQLQSNQISDLPLAYDYKNNSYPLRIAKIAHYLSVWQVKDPQDPEFGGMVEAESGDLADVVQTDNTLESIWVWCAYGIITGDTLKYKQNILDAFTYGLNFPAYNEEGTGSDYYRNHNCAWALLAEMTYRQVYGSNAYSNYAQLCADYIVNHPMNFSQNGYQYIHPFVAGWCAGNLYDYGIDVGNTTYQNTAVTWGTNIKNWLDSNPANFSQEDWAMSSGTAIWGMCNSLFKNDPAQGQTWISQNMSNFEVFEPFANIPGFDWDSSWNVAYANSHAALFDVSQDSTFYYNQLALTDTLIALDWDFDGAIPAESIVQNNEDMTWVSCYLALMGAGNTLDNLPQDDIGIGDVLSIKDGMTFAINQDIPLEIRMDNFGLSAPSQLVLIEATLDGQSSQLNSFVDVAESEVLDLGSFQMTQTGTYDVVFTVQSSGDSDTRNDTAKVSIEIVNGVQFSGQITNGTGVQVQMLFESENGEYSAKTDFNGNFSVNLPPDSFNVVLVPPLPFGIVRIPDVDINSSTTQNFTLSPAELILVDDDGGDPYEEEFMETLANLGVPFAYHENLDGVWFSSQISQLANKRMIYFTGDMKTGVLTDDEENALTDFLNDGGQLLISGKNIAESEFNSPFFQNYFKITWNQNSTSSTGFAFGVNPIQEFANLVFYTGTGNGIDNQDADMDKLTILGTAGDQPVQVFNYDFQSSNPNSIGGTAYDGLYDVIFLGFGLEGIDDSGNLPQANTQEELLGAALQWFDLISDVEDSENVPVKFSLKQNYPNPFNPSTSINYELQISNYKNSKLTIFNILGEEVKEFNLDKPFGTIVWNGTNQLNKPVSSGVYFYKLKAGKHSLTKKMLLLK
;
A
#
# COMPACT_ATOMS: atom_id res chain seq x y z
N MET A 1 30.77 23.47 -2.88
CA MET A 1 31.56 24.70 -3.15
C MET A 1 30.63 25.72 -3.81
N PHE A 2 29.91 26.58 -3.06
CA PHE A 2 29.22 27.74 -3.64
C PHE A 2 29.34 28.98 -2.75
N HIS A 3 29.57 30.10 -3.43
CA HIS A 3 30.13 31.35 -2.92
C HIS A 3 29.07 32.35 -2.46
N GLN A 4 29.52 33.24 -1.57
CA GLN A 4 28.82 34.35 -0.95
C GLN A 4 28.25 35.43 -1.89
N ASN A 5 27.19 36.09 -1.37
CA ASN A 5 26.88 37.53 -1.38
C ASN A 5 26.52 38.22 -2.72
N GLN A 6 25.35 38.89 -2.74
CA GLN A 6 25.19 40.34 -2.57
C GLN A 6 23.71 40.73 -2.75
N GLY A 7 23.11 41.34 -1.73
CA GLY A 7 21.73 41.82 -1.77
C GLY A 7 21.52 43.09 -2.59
N PHE A 8 20.33 43.23 -3.16
CA PHE A 8 19.82 44.50 -3.68
C PHE A 8 18.47 44.83 -3.02
N LYS A 9 18.47 45.83 -2.14
CA LYS A 9 17.27 46.52 -1.66
C LYS A 9 16.86 47.56 -2.70
N MET A 10 15.63 47.49 -3.23
CA MET A 10 14.91 48.69 -3.68
C MET A 10 13.47 48.70 -3.17
N LYS A 11 13.13 49.82 -2.52
CA LYS A 11 11.82 50.13 -1.96
C LYS A 11 10.91 50.79 -3.02
N LYS A 12 9.66 50.32 -2.98
CA LYS A 12 8.39 51.08 -3.01
C LYS A 12 7.81 51.61 -4.32
N ASN A 13 6.52 51.26 -4.44
CA ASN A 13 5.38 51.92 -5.06
C ASN A 13 5.05 51.50 -6.50
N LEU A 14 4.20 50.47 -6.63
CA LEU A 14 3.33 50.32 -7.80
C LEU A 14 1.87 50.53 -7.40
N SER A 15 1.17 51.32 -8.20
CA SER A 15 -0.24 51.67 -8.05
C SER A 15 -1.16 50.53 -8.49
N LEU A 16 -2.36 50.49 -7.92
CA LEU A 16 -3.46 49.55 -8.15
C LEU A 16 -3.77 49.23 -9.63
N THR A 17 -3.37 50.10 -10.57
CA THR A 17 -3.55 49.93 -12.01
C THR A 17 -2.57 48.95 -12.68
N THR A 18 -1.49 48.53 -12.00
CA THR A 18 -0.56 47.52 -12.55
C THR A 18 -0.99 46.08 -12.25
N LEU A 19 -1.92 45.86 -11.30
CA LEU A 19 -2.46 44.52 -11.02
C LEU A 19 -3.34 43.97 -12.16
N ILE A 20 -3.97 44.82 -12.97
CA ILE A 20 -4.93 44.37 -13.99
C ILE A 20 -4.25 43.97 -15.32
N LEU A 21 -2.96 44.29 -15.51
CA LEU A 21 -2.23 43.95 -16.74
C LEU A 21 -1.36 42.67 -16.66
N LEU A 22 -1.32 42.00 -15.50
CA LEU A 22 -0.68 40.68 -15.34
C LEU A 22 -1.63 39.51 -15.70
N PHE A 23 -2.88 39.79 -16.04
CA PHE A 23 -3.90 38.77 -16.33
C PHE A 23 -3.89 38.20 -17.78
N VAL A 24 -2.89 38.51 -18.62
CA VAL A 24 -2.91 38.15 -20.06
C VAL A 24 -1.59 37.57 -20.59
N VAL A 25 -0.70 37.04 -19.75
CA VAL A 25 0.47 36.29 -20.26
C VAL A 25 0.65 35.01 -19.46
N SER A 26 0.79 33.90 -20.20
CA SER A 26 0.85 32.47 -19.84
C SER A 26 -0.42 31.86 -19.24
N LEU A 27 -1.40 31.58 -20.10
CA LEU A 27 -2.26 30.39 -19.96
C LEU A 27 -1.38 29.16 -20.25
N SER A 28 -0.50 28.83 -19.31
CA SER A 28 0.08 27.50 -19.21
C SER A 28 -0.87 26.76 -18.29
N TYR A 29 -1.71 25.88 -18.85
CA TYR A 29 -2.41 24.90 -18.02
C TYR A 29 -1.35 24.08 -17.29
N SER A 30 -1.67 23.54 -16.12
CA SER A 30 -0.86 22.52 -15.48
C SER A 30 -0.72 21.33 -16.40
N THR A 31 0.31 21.37 -17.23
CA THR A 31 0.93 20.15 -17.68
C THR A 31 1.75 19.69 -16.48
N PRO A 32 1.71 18.38 -16.14
CA PRO A 32 2.69 17.81 -15.23
C PRO A 32 4.11 18.17 -15.71
N TYR A 33 5.16 17.75 -15.01
CA TYR A 33 6.53 17.78 -15.56
C TYR A 33 6.60 17.28 -17.03
N TRP A 34 5.62 16.46 -17.40
CA TRP A 34 5.29 15.97 -18.73
C TRP A 34 3.76 15.95 -18.95
N SER A 35 3.26 16.42 -20.08
CA SER A 35 1.92 16.03 -20.57
C SER A 35 1.83 14.50 -20.75
N LEU A 36 0.63 13.92 -20.71
CA LEU A 36 0.43 12.51 -21.13
C LEU A 36 1.01 12.28 -22.53
N GLU A 37 0.95 13.29 -23.41
CA GLU A 37 1.59 13.26 -24.72
C GLU A 37 3.12 13.34 -24.64
N GLU A 38 3.72 14.04 -23.68
CA GLU A 38 5.18 14.06 -23.44
C GLU A 38 5.69 12.81 -22.73
N ILE A 39 4.93 12.19 -21.81
CA ILE A 39 5.22 10.84 -21.27
C ILE A 39 5.07 9.80 -22.37
N LEU A 40 4.04 9.90 -23.20
CA LEU A 40 3.86 9.01 -24.35
C LEU A 40 4.85 9.31 -25.48
N GLU A 41 5.31 10.55 -25.67
CA GLU A 41 6.37 10.94 -26.62
C GLU A 41 7.76 10.56 -26.08
N PHE A 42 7.97 10.60 -24.77
CA PHE A 42 9.13 10.07 -24.07
C PHE A 42 9.18 8.54 -24.19
N ARG A 43 8.08 7.85 -23.88
CA ARG A 43 7.87 6.41 -24.16
C ARG A 43 7.94 6.10 -25.67
N ALA A 44 7.58 7.04 -26.56
CA ALA A 44 7.67 6.86 -28.01
C ALA A 44 9.02 7.29 -28.61
N LYS A 45 9.93 7.91 -27.84
CA LYS A 45 11.34 8.12 -28.20
C LYS A 45 12.11 6.82 -27.90
N LYS A 46 11.76 5.83 -28.71
CA LYS A 46 12.24 4.45 -28.71
C LYS A 46 13.75 4.34 -28.53
N SER A 47 14.16 3.65 -27.46
CA SER A 47 15.42 2.93 -27.44
C SER A 47 15.33 1.73 -28.42
N LYS A 48 16.48 1.18 -28.77
CA LYS A 48 16.58 0.09 -29.74
C LYS A 48 16.14 -1.28 -29.17
N SER A 49 15.94 -1.39 -27.85
CA SER A 49 15.48 -2.62 -27.19
C SER A 49 13.96 -2.86 -27.32
N GLU A 50 13.16 -1.79 -27.52
CA GLU A 50 11.72 -1.89 -27.80
C GLU A 50 11.35 -2.28 -29.25
N GLN A 51 12.29 -2.82 -30.02
CA GLN A 51 11.90 -3.69 -31.14
C GLN A 51 11.45 -5.08 -30.66
N LEU A 52 11.57 -5.41 -29.36
CA LEU A 52 11.28 -6.76 -28.88
C LEU A 52 10.09 -6.94 -27.92
N GLN A 53 9.61 -5.97 -27.14
CA GLN A 53 8.48 -6.26 -26.23
C GLN A 53 7.54 -5.07 -26.00
N SER A 54 6.51 -4.96 -26.85
CA SER A 54 5.46 -3.93 -26.80
C SER A 54 4.30 -4.23 -25.84
N ASN A 55 4.43 -5.18 -24.90
CA ASN A 55 3.30 -5.78 -24.18
C ASN A 55 3.49 -5.92 -22.65
N GLN A 56 4.42 -5.22 -22.01
CA GLN A 56 4.67 -5.41 -20.55
C GLN A 56 4.60 -4.11 -19.72
N ILE A 57 4.86 -2.92 -20.31
CA ILE A 57 4.70 -1.64 -19.60
C ILE A 57 3.23 -1.16 -19.55
N SER A 58 2.34 -1.79 -20.33
CA SER A 58 0.90 -1.49 -20.32
C SER A 58 0.16 -1.98 -19.07
N ASP A 59 0.83 -2.78 -18.23
CA ASP A 59 0.19 -3.56 -17.17
C ASP A 59 0.57 -3.08 -15.76
N LEU A 60 1.40 -2.03 -15.62
CA LEU A 60 1.53 -1.33 -14.34
C LEU A 60 0.20 -0.63 -14.03
N PRO A 61 -0.37 -0.79 -12.82
CA PRO A 61 -1.64 -0.18 -12.46
C PRO A 61 -1.61 1.32 -12.74
N LEU A 62 -2.57 1.78 -13.54
CA LEU A 62 -2.88 3.21 -13.74
C LEU A 62 -3.45 3.87 -12.46
N ALA A 63 -3.24 3.26 -11.29
CA ALA A 63 -3.77 3.69 -10.00
C ALA A 63 -2.96 4.82 -9.36
N TYR A 64 -1.71 5.03 -9.78
CA TYR A 64 -0.84 6.06 -9.20
C TYR A 64 -0.87 7.37 -10.01
N ASP A 65 -1.15 8.50 -9.35
CA ASP A 65 -1.00 9.82 -9.97
C ASP A 65 0.47 10.25 -9.95
N TYR A 66 1.25 9.79 -10.94
CA TYR A 66 2.64 10.19 -11.20
C TYR A 66 2.85 11.71 -11.36
N LYS A 67 1.78 12.52 -11.33
CA LYS A 67 1.79 13.89 -11.86
C LYS A 67 2.45 14.91 -10.94
N ASN A 68 2.63 14.62 -9.64
CA ASN A 68 3.06 15.62 -8.65
C ASN A 68 3.87 14.99 -7.47
N ASN A 69 5.03 14.40 -7.76
CA ASN A 69 5.91 13.86 -6.72
C ASN A 69 6.90 14.89 -6.17
N SER A 70 6.77 15.24 -4.88
CA SER A 70 7.80 16.00 -4.16
C SER A 70 8.94 15.07 -3.71
N TYR A 71 10.13 15.20 -4.31
CA TYR A 71 11.30 14.42 -3.89
C TYR A 71 11.73 14.68 -2.43
N PRO A 72 11.70 15.93 -1.90
CA PRO A 72 11.90 16.19 -0.47
C PRO A 72 10.94 15.40 0.42
N LEU A 73 9.64 15.40 0.08
CA LEU A 73 8.62 14.65 0.81
C LEU A 73 8.89 13.14 0.76
N ARG A 74 9.27 12.59 -0.40
CA ARG A 74 9.61 11.17 -0.53
C ARG A 74 10.77 10.76 0.38
N ILE A 75 11.83 11.56 0.42
CA ILE A 75 12.97 11.30 1.32
C ILE A 75 12.52 11.35 2.78
N ALA A 76 11.61 12.27 3.15
CA ALA A 76 11.11 12.35 4.53
C ALA A 76 10.22 11.17 4.92
N LYS A 77 9.38 10.68 4.00
CA LYS A 77 8.58 9.47 4.19
C LYS A 77 9.47 8.25 4.40
N ILE A 78 10.43 8.01 3.51
CA ILE A 78 11.42 6.92 3.67
C ILE A 78 12.21 7.09 4.98
N ALA A 79 12.61 8.31 5.36
CA ALA A 79 13.29 8.54 6.64
C ALA A 79 12.42 8.12 7.84
N HIS A 80 11.11 8.35 7.77
CA HIS A 80 10.16 7.93 8.81
C HIS A 80 10.01 6.42 8.83
N TYR A 81 9.75 5.80 7.67
CA TYR A 81 9.68 4.35 7.49
C TYR A 81 10.86 3.63 8.14
N LEU A 82 12.10 4.03 7.81
CA LEU A 82 13.31 3.43 8.37
C LEU A 82 13.38 3.57 9.91
N SER A 83 12.81 4.64 10.47
CA SER A 83 12.80 4.81 11.94
C SER A 83 11.86 3.83 12.65
N VAL A 84 10.86 3.30 11.93
CA VAL A 84 9.93 2.27 12.42
C VAL A 84 10.67 0.93 12.47
N TRP A 85 11.40 0.57 11.41
CA TRP A 85 12.09 -0.71 11.20
C TRP A 85 13.50 -0.82 11.80
N GLN A 86 13.87 0.09 12.69
CA GLN A 86 15.11 -0.01 13.47
C GLN A 86 14.90 -0.85 14.73
N VAL A 87 15.85 -1.73 15.06
CA VAL A 87 15.83 -2.51 16.30
C VAL A 87 16.02 -1.58 17.52
N LYS A 88 14.95 -1.40 18.30
CA LYS A 88 14.86 -0.43 19.41
C LYS A 88 15.23 -1.00 20.79
N ASP A 89 15.16 -2.31 21.01
CA ASP A 89 15.45 -2.89 22.33
C ASP A 89 16.96 -2.85 22.62
N PRO A 90 17.43 -2.08 23.62
CA PRO A 90 18.84 -2.01 23.98
C PRO A 90 19.41 -3.31 24.59
N GLN A 91 18.58 -4.32 24.86
CA GLN A 91 19.02 -5.66 25.24
C GLN A 91 19.21 -6.59 24.05
N ASP A 92 18.72 -6.21 22.87
CA ASP A 92 18.88 -6.99 21.65
C ASP A 92 20.36 -6.99 21.20
N PRO A 93 20.96 -8.14 20.85
CA PRO A 93 22.31 -8.20 20.29
C PRO A 93 22.50 -7.32 19.05
N GLU A 94 21.44 -7.12 18.28
CA GLU A 94 21.36 -6.37 17.02
C GLU A 94 20.80 -4.95 17.23
N PHE A 95 20.80 -4.46 18.49
CA PHE A 95 20.35 -3.11 18.83
C PHE A 95 20.94 -2.03 17.91
N GLY A 96 20.04 -1.20 17.38
CA GLY A 96 20.34 -0.11 16.45
C GLY A 96 20.47 -0.55 14.99
N GLY A 97 20.46 -1.85 14.71
CA GLY A 97 20.45 -2.41 13.38
C GLY A 97 19.12 -2.21 12.67
N MET A 98 19.13 -2.38 11.35
CA MET A 98 17.96 -2.23 10.49
C MET A 98 17.46 -3.59 10.01
N VAL A 99 16.17 -3.83 10.22
CA VAL A 99 15.44 -4.98 9.68
C VAL A 99 15.38 -4.85 8.15
N GLU A 100 15.49 -5.95 7.40
CA GLU A 100 15.55 -5.93 5.93
C GLU A 100 14.25 -5.57 5.23
N ALA A 101 13.13 -6.11 5.75
CA ALA A 101 11.81 -5.99 5.18
C ALA A 101 10.76 -5.77 6.29
N GLU A 102 9.65 -5.16 5.96
CA GLU A 102 8.54 -5.00 6.91
C GLU A 102 7.73 -6.29 7.17
N SER A 103 7.78 -7.20 6.22
CA SER A 103 7.06 -8.48 6.24
C SER A 103 7.88 -9.57 5.55
N GLY A 104 7.31 -10.76 5.40
CA GLY A 104 7.95 -11.86 4.68
C GLY A 104 9.15 -12.51 5.38
N ASP A 105 9.91 -13.29 4.60
CA ASP A 105 11.02 -14.12 5.08
C ASP A 105 12.22 -13.28 5.59
N LEU A 106 12.24 -11.98 5.29
CA LEU A 106 13.30 -11.05 5.63
C LEU A 106 12.97 -10.11 6.82
N ALA A 107 11.76 -10.20 7.40
CA ALA A 107 11.32 -9.37 8.52
C ALA A 107 12.08 -9.58 9.85
N ASP A 108 12.83 -10.68 9.97
CA ASP A 108 13.68 -10.97 11.13
C ASP A 108 15.18 -10.82 10.81
N VAL A 109 15.54 -10.33 9.62
CA VAL A 109 16.94 -10.25 9.19
C VAL A 109 17.45 -8.84 9.38
N VAL A 110 18.51 -8.70 10.19
CA VAL A 110 19.17 -7.42 10.43
C VAL A 110 20.52 -7.41 9.72
N GLN A 111 20.78 -6.37 8.92
CA GLN A 111 22.00 -6.29 8.12
C GLN A 111 22.79 -4.98 8.28
N THR A 112 24.11 -5.10 8.08
CA THR A 112 25.06 -3.99 8.23
C THR A 112 24.98 -2.96 7.11
N ASP A 113 24.77 -3.37 5.87
CA ASP A 113 24.46 -2.46 4.75
C ASP A 113 23.24 -1.61 5.09
N ASN A 114 22.10 -2.27 5.39
CA ASN A 114 20.82 -1.61 5.71
C ASN A 114 20.95 -0.55 6.80
N THR A 115 21.75 -0.89 7.81
CA THR A 115 22.01 0.01 8.92
C THR A 115 22.85 1.21 8.52
N LEU A 116 23.87 1.02 7.68
CA LEU A 116 24.77 2.09 7.27
C LEU A 116 24.15 3.02 6.22
N GLU A 117 23.35 2.50 5.32
CA GLU A 117 22.64 3.31 4.31
C GLU A 117 21.53 4.18 4.92
N SER A 118 20.82 3.67 5.95
CA SER A 118 19.77 4.42 6.66
C SER A 118 20.31 5.71 7.31
N ILE A 119 21.57 5.70 7.76
CA ILE A 119 22.25 6.89 8.27
C ILE A 119 22.28 8.01 7.23
N TRP A 120 22.49 7.68 5.96
CA TRP A 120 22.47 8.68 4.89
C TRP A 120 21.09 9.32 4.77
N VAL A 121 20.02 8.52 4.76
CA VAL A 121 18.64 9.01 4.58
C VAL A 121 18.23 9.94 5.72
N TRP A 122 18.48 9.56 6.98
CA TRP A 122 18.18 10.41 8.13
C TRP A 122 19.01 11.70 8.14
N CYS A 123 20.25 11.65 7.68
CA CYS A 123 21.07 12.85 7.52
C CYS A 123 20.57 13.72 6.35
N ALA A 124 20.13 13.14 5.24
CA ALA A 124 19.53 13.85 4.11
C ALA A 124 18.27 14.60 4.55
N TYR A 125 17.41 13.97 5.36
CA TYR A 125 16.27 14.66 6.00
C TYR A 125 16.73 15.91 6.77
N GLY A 126 17.75 15.80 7.61
CA GLY A 126 18.28 16.94 8.37
C GLY A 126 18.93 18.03 7.50
N ILE A 127 19.48 17.67 6.33
CA ILE A 127 20.02 18.62 5.35
C ILE A 127 18.89 19.39 4.67
N ILE A 128 17.82 18.68 4.28
CA ILE A 128 16.67 19.22 3.55
C ILE A 128 15.84 20.14 4.46
N THR A 129 15.50 19.67 5.66
CA THR A 129 14.58 20.37 6.57
C THR A 129 15.29 21.33 7.53
N GLY A 130 16.58 21.11 7.78
CA GLY A 130 17.31 21.75 8.87
C GLY A 130 17.02 21.15 10.27
N ASP A 131 16.06 20.23 10.39
CA ASP A 131 15.81 19.50 11.64
C ASP A 131 16.80 18.33 11.79
N THR A 132 17.97 18.68 12.29
CA THR A 132 19.03 17.71 12.60
C THR A 132 18.78 16.89 13.86
N LEU A 133 17.69 17.12 14.60
CA LEU A 133 17.41 16.46 15.87
C LEU A 133 16.43 15.29 15.74
N LYS A 134 15.45 15.36 14.82
CA LYS A 134 14.39 14.34 14.64
C LYS A 134 14.92 12.90 14.65
N TYR A 135 15.87 12.59 13.76
CA TYR A 135 16.44 11.25 13.60
C TYR A 135 17.84 11.08 14.20
N LYS A 136 18.28 12.03 15.04
CA LYS A 136 19.64 11.99 15.60
C LYS A 136 19.89 10.74 16.43
N GLN A 137 18.89 10.30 17.19
CA GLN A 137 19.04 9.11 18.04
C GLN A 137 19.15 7.85 17.18
N ASN A 138 18.30 7.70 16.16
CA ASN A 138 18.36 6.59 15.20
C ASN A 138 19.74 6.46 14.56
N ILE A 139 20.34 7.58 14.14
CA ILE A 139 21.69 7.62 13.56
C ILE A 139 22.75 7.14 14.58
N LEU A 140 22.65 7.55 15.84
CA LEU A 140 23.60 7.12 16.88
C LEU A 140 23.49 5.63 17.19
N ASP A 141 22.27 5.10 17.19
CA ASP A 141 22.01 3.68 17.43
C ASP A 141 22.49 2.84 16.24
N ALA A 142 22.29 3.30 15.00
CA ALA A 142 22.85 2.67 13.80
C ALA A 142 24.39 2.62 13.80
N PHE A 143 25.06 3.69 14.24
CA PHE A 143 26.51 3.63 14.44
C PHE A 143 26.92 2.69 15.57
N THR A 144 26.08 2.53 16.60
CA THR A 144 26.33 1.57 17.69
C THR A 144 26.32 0.14 17.15
N TYR A 145 25.31 -0.19 16.34
CA TYR A 145 25.25 -1.46 15.61
C TYR A 145 26.50 -1.68 14.76
N GLY A 146 26.84 -0.73 13.87
CA GLY A 146 28.00 -0.85 12.98
C GLY A 146 29.36 -0.96 13.71
N LEU A 147 29.46 -0.52 14.96
CA LEU A 147 30.66 -0.73 15.79
C LEU A 147 30.68 -2.12 16.46
N ASN A 148 29.51 -2.70 16.73
CA ASN A 148 29.36 -4.06 17.25
C ASN A 148 29.52 -5.11 16.15
N PHE A 149 29.08 -4.78 14.93
CA PHE A 149 29.17 -5.60 13.71
C PHE A 149 29.94 -4.83 12.62
N PRO A 150 31.28 -4.68 12.74
CA PRO A 150 32.04 -3.87 11.79
C PRO A 150 31.95 -4.42 10.37
N ALA A 151 31.68 -3.53 9.40
CA ALA A 151 31.57 -3.86 7.98
C ALA A 151 32.75 -4.68 7.42
N TYR A 152 33.97 -4.42 7.89
CA TYR A 152 35.18 -5.16 7.47
C TYR A 152 35.31 -6.57 8.10
N ASN A 153 34.42 -6.96 9.01
CA ASN A 153 34.37 -8.27 9.66
C ASN A 153 33.11 -9.08 9.27
N GLU A 154 32.19 -8.48 8.51
CA GLU A 154 30.97 -9.11 8.00
C GLU A 154 31.24 -10.37 7.16
N GLU A 155 30.22 -11.24 6.99
CA GLU A 155 30.38 -12.58 6.45
C GLU A 155 30.94 -12.61 5.02
N GLY A 156 31.69 -13.68 4.72
CA GLY A 156 32.27 -13.91 3.38
C GLY A 156 33.31 -15.02 3.41
N THR A 157 32.89 -16.27 3.21
CA THR A 157 33.82 -17.42 3.10
C THR A 157 34.28 -17.66 1.65
N GLY A 158 33.56 -17.11 0.67
CA GLY A 158 33.82 -17.30 -0.76
C GLY A 158 34.57 -16.14 -1.45
N SER A 159 34.31 -14.90 -1.02
CA SER A 159 34.92 -13.67 -1.57
C SER A 159 34.74 -12.49 -0.59
N ASP A 160 35.48 -11.40 -0.80
CA ASP A 160 35.44 -10.16 0.00
C ASP A 160 34.44 -9.12 -0.53
N TYR A 161 33.60 -9.47 -1.52
CA TYR A 161 32.68 -8.50 -2.13
C TYR A 161 31.74 -7.84 -1.10
N TYR A 162 31.15 -8.63 -0.19
CA TYR A 162 30.16 -8.12 0.76
C TYR A 162 30.81 -7.21 1.81
N ARG A 163 31.95 -7.60 2.38
CA ARG A 163 32.75 -6.73 3.27
C ARG A 163 33.17 -5.42 2.60
N ASN A 164 33.57 -5.47 1.33
CA ASN A 164 33.90 -4.26 0.58
C ASN A 164 32.68 -3.37 0.34
N HIS A 165 31.53 -3.97 0.01
CA HIS A 165 30.26 -3.27 -0.15
C HIS A 165 29.87 -2.50 1.13
N ASN A 166 29.85 -3.19 2.27
CA ASN A 166 29.52 -2.58 3.57
C ASN A 166 30.57 -1.55 4.00
N CYS A 167 31.85 -1.77 3.69
CA CYS A 167 32.89 -0.79 3.96
C CYS A 167 32.66 0.51 3.20
N ALA A 168 32.17 0.46 1.96
CA ALA A 168 31.88 1.65 1.16
C ALA A 168 30.69 2.44 1.72
N TRP A 169 29.65 1.74 2.21
CA TRP A 169 28.54 2.37 2.95
C TRP A 169 29.01 3.07 4.22
N ALA A 170 29.93 2.47 4.98
CA ALA A 170 30.50 3.09 6.17
C ALA A 170 31.25 4.40 5.87
N LEU A 171 31.89 4.52 4.69
CA LEU A 171 32.51 5.77 4.26
C LEU A 171 31.45 6.84 4.03
N LEU A 172 30.40 6.51 3.28
CA LEU A 172 29.31 7.43 2.97
C LEU A 172 28.58 7.89 4.23
N ALA A 173 28.20 6.96 5.11
CA ALA A 173 27.54 7.24 6.38
C ALA A 173 28.36 8.21 7.25
N GLU A 174 29.67 7.99 7.40
CA GLU A 174 30.53 8.86 8.21
C GLU A 174 30.70 10.25 7.60
N MET A 175 30.89 10.33 6.27
CA MET A 175 31.03 11.63 5.58
C MET A 175 29.76 12.47 5.76
N THR A 176 28.58 11.88 5.51
CA THR A 176 27.31 12.60 5.64
C THR A 176 27.01 12.97 7.10
N TYR A 177 27.24 12.06 8.04
CA TYR A 177 27.12 12.37 9.48
C TYR A 177 28.00 13.55 9.88
N ARG A 178 29.26 13.55 9.43
CA ARG A 178 30.20 14.63 9.74
C ARG A 178 29.81 15.95 9.07
N GLN A 179 29.23 15.91 7.86
CA GLN A 179 28.67 17.09 7.20
C GLN A 179 27.53 17.71 8.02
N VAL A 180 26.60 16.90 8.54
CA VAL A 180 25.43 17.38 9.30
C VAL A 180 25.81 17.86 10.69
N TYR A 181 26.61 17.08 11.41
CA TYR A 181 26.87 17.31 12.84
C TYR A 181 28.24 17.94 13.15
N GLY A 182 29.13 18.08 12.17
CA GLY A 182 30.48 18.61 12.38
C GLY A 182 31.34 17.75 13.32
N SER A 183 31.01 16.47 13.48
CA SER A 183 31.60 15.55 14.45
C SER A 183 32.43 14.48 13.77
N ASN A 184 33.62 14.20 14.31
CA ASN A 184 34.54 13.16 13.82
C ASN A 184 34.47 11.88 14.66
N ALA A 185 33.36 11.67 15.38
CA ALA A 185 33.22 10.55 16.33
C ALA A 185 33.45 9.17 15.66
N TYR A 186 33.07 9.04 14.39
CA TYR A 186 33.13 7.79 13.64
C TYR A 186 34.21 7.75 12.56
N SER A 187 35.06 8.79 12.45
CA SER A 187 36.10 8.84 11.40
C SER A 187 37.10 7.70 11.47
N ASN A 188 37.38 7.16 12.67
CA ASN A 188 38.24 5.98 12.80
C ASN A 188 37.59 4.71 12.22
N TYR A 189 36.27 4.56 12.35
CA TYR A 189 35.54 3.43 11.76
C TYR A 189 35.61 3.50 10.23
N ALA A 190 35.28 4.65 9.64
CA ALA A 190 35.40 4.88 8.20
C ALA A 190 36.84 4.68 7.70
N GLN A 191 37.85 5.15 8.44
CA GLN A 191 39.24 4.94 8.05
C GLN A 191 39.60 3.44 7.95
N LEU A 192 39.18 2.62 8.92
CA LEU A 192 39.41 1.17 8.90
C LEU A 192 38.72 0.50 7.71
N CYS A 193 37.50 0.93 7.37
CA CYS A 193 36.78 0.48 6.18
C CYS A 193 37.51 0.87 4.88
N ALA A 194 38.01 2.11 4.78
CA ALA A 194 38.79 2.56 3.61
C ALA A 194 40.08 1.76 3.45
N ASP A 195 40.80 1.53 4.55
CA ASP A 195 42.00 0.69 4.57
C ASP A 195 41.68 -0.76 4.18
N TYR A 196 40.52 -1.29 4.58
CA TYR A 196 40.07 -2.62 4.17
C TYR A 196 39.90 -2.71 2.65
N ILE A 197 39.15 -1.78 2.05
CA ILE A 197 38.91 -1.71 0.60
C ILE A 197 40.23 -1.68 -0.17
N VAL A 198 41.18 -0.85 0.25
CA VAL A 198 42.50 -0.72 -0.40
C VAL A 198 43.28 -2.03 -0.37
N ASN A 199 43.16 -2.81 0.70
CA ASN A 199 43.92 -4.05 0.88
C ASN A 199 43.24 -5.31 0.30
N HIS A 200 41.97 -5.22 -0.12
CA HIS A 200 41.19 -6.35 -0.64
C HIS A 200 40.61 -6.07 -2.04
N PRO A 201 41.45 -6.02 -3.10
CA PRO A 201 40.98 -5.73 -4.45
C PRO A 201 40.13 -6.85 -5.05
N MET A 202 39.09 -6.48 -5.80
CA MET A 202 38.18 -7.40 -6.48
C MET A 202 38.79 -8.03 -7.75
N ASN A 203 38.57 -9.33 -7.95
CA ASN A 203 39.08 -10.07 -9.12
C ASN A 203 37.99 -10.31 -10.17
N PHE A 204 38.00 -9.56 -11.27
CA PHE A 204 36.94 -9.60 -12.29
C PHE A 204 36.95 -10.86 -13.17
N SER A 205 37.96 -11.72 -13.03
CA SER A 205 38.05 -13.01 -13.72
C SER A 205 37.77 -14.20 -12.80
N GLN A 206 37.30 -13.96 -11.57
CA GLN A 206 36.95 -15.01 -10.64
C GLN A 206 35.65 -15.68 -11.06
N ASN A 207 35.70 -17.00 -11.26
CA ASN A 207 34.51 -17.80 -11.59
C ASN A 207 33.44 -17.66 -10.50
N GLY A 208 32.20 -17.42 -10.92
CA GLY A 208 31.05 -17.25 -10.01
C GLY A 208 30.91 -15.83 -9.48
N TYR A 209 31.83 -14.92 -9.81
CA TYR A 209 31.79 -13.52 -9.37
C TYR A 209 32.10 -12.55 -10.51
N GLN A 210 31.93 -12.97 -11.77
CA GLN A 210 32.33 -12.20 -12.95
C GLN A 210 31.50 -10.90 -13.17
N TYR A 211 30.37 -10.75 -12.47
CA TYR A 211 29.47 -9.59 -12.56
C TYR A 211 29.46 -8.80 -11.25
N ILE A 212 29.18 -9.46 -10.12
CA ILE A 212 29.16 -8.80 -8.81
C ILE A 212 30.50 -8.14 -8.42
N HIS A 213 31.66 -8.71 -8.78
CA HIS A 213 32.95 -8.06 -8.47
C HIS A 213 33.12 -6.70 -9.16
N PRO A 214 32.87 -6.56 -10.48
CA PRO A 214 32.78 -5.26 -11.12
C PRO A 214 31.80 -4.29 -10.45
N PHE A 215 30.61 -4.75 -10.04
CA PHE A 215 29.59 -3.88 -9.42
C PHE A 215 30.06 -3.33 -8.08
N VAL A 216 30.50 -4.20 -7.17
CA VAL A 216 31.04 -3.82 -5.86
C VAL A 216 32.30 -2.96 -6.00
N ALA A 217 33.18 -3.29 -6.96
CA ALA A 217 34.34 -2.44 -7.22
C ALA A 217 33.94 -1.04 -7.68
N GLY A 218 32.83 -0.91 -8.42
CA GLY A 218 32.25 0.39 -8.77
C GLY A 218 31.78 1.14 -7.54
N TRP A 219 30.93 0.50 -6.72
CA TRP A 219 30.44 1.08 -5.47
C TRP A 219 31.58 1.58 -4.57
N CYS A 220 32.61 0.76 -4.40
CA CYS A 220 33.80 1.12 -3.63
C CYS A 220 34.60 2.24 -4.29
N ALA A 221 34.80 2.23 -5.60
CA ALA A 221 35.62 3.22 -6.29
C ALA A 221 35.03 4.63 -6.16
N GLY A 222 33.72 4.81 -6.34
CA GLY A 222 33.07 6.10 -6.17
C GLY A 222 33.23 6.64 -4.74
N ASN A 223 32.80 5.85 -3.75
CA ASN A 223 32.85 6.25 -2.34
C ASN A 223 34.29 6.45 -1.81
N LEU A 224 35.24 5.60 -2.20
CA LEU A 224 36.64 5.73 -1.79
C LEU A 224 37.32 6.95 -2.42
N TYR A 225 36.94 7.33 -3.64
CA TYR A 225 37.47 8.53 -4.29
C TYR A 225 37.05 9.79 -3.52
N ASP A 226 35.76 9.91 -3.20
CA ASP A 226 35.21 11.05 -2.47
C ASP A 226 35.71 11.12 -1.04
N TYR A 227 35.75 9.98 -0.33
CA TYR A 227 36.37 9.90 0.99
C TYR A 227 37.85 10.29 0.95
N GLY A 228 38.58 9.84 -0.07
CA GLY A 228 39.98 10.19 -0.29
C GLY A 228 40.20 11.69 -0.54
N ILE A 229 39.25 12.38 -1.19
CA ILE A 229 39.27 13.85 -1.33
C ILE A 229 39.03 14.49 0.03
N ASP A 230 37.97 14.07 0.72
CA ASP A 230 37.53 14.65 1.98
C ASP A 230 38.62 14.59 3.07
N VAL A 231 39.30 13.45 3.21
CA VAL A 231 40.39 13.28 4.20
C VAL A 231 41.78 13.61 3.66
N GLY A 232 41.89 14.06 2.39
CA GLY A 232 43.15 14.45 1.76
C GLY A 232 44.13 13.28 1.54
N ASN A 233 43.63 12.06 1.34
CA ASN A 233 44.44 10.86 1.13
C ASN A 233 44.53 10.48 -0.36
N THR A 234 45.69 10.72 -0.96
CA THR A 234 45.94 10.43 -2.37
C THR A 234 46.07 8.94 -2.69
N THR A 235 46.39 8.09 -1.71
CA THR A 235 46.42 6.63 -1.89
C THR A 235 45.02 6.10 -2.16
N TYR A 236 44.02 6.59 -1.42
CA TYR A 236 42.61 6.23 -1.61
C TYR A 236 42.12 6.66 -3.01
N GLN A 237 42.37 7.93 -3.38
CA GLN A 237 42.01 8.45 -4.70
C GLN A 237 42.67 7.64 -5.84
N ASN A 238 43.97 7.34 -5.75
CA ASN A 238 44.68 6.57 -6.77
C ASN A 238 44.16 5.12 -6.89
N THR A 239 43.79 4.52 -5.77
CA THR A 239 43.21 3.16 -5.74
C THR A 239 41.84 3.16 -6.42
N ALA A 240 40.99 4.11 -6.08
CA ALA A 240 39.68 4.28 -6.72
C ALA A 240 39.79 4.49 -8.24
N VAL A 241 40.70 5.36 -8.71
CA VAL A 241 40.94 5.58 -10.15
C VAL A 241 41.44 4.30 -10.85
N THR A 242 42.25 3.49 -10.16
CA THR A 242 42.70 2.19 -10.68
C THR A 242 41.52 1.23 -10.85
N TRP A 243 40.61 1.18 -9.88
CA TRP A 243 39.41 0.33 -9.96
C TRP A 243 38.44 0.82 -11.04
N GLY A 244 38.22 2.13 -11.15
CA GLY A 244 37.47 2.73 -12.26
C GLY A 244 38.05 2.38 -13.63
N THR A 245 39.39 2.34 -13.76
CA THR A 245 40.06 1.89 -14.99
C THR A 245 39.80 0.41 -15.29
N ASN A 246 39.81 -0.44 -14.27
CA ASN A 246 39.49 -1.86 -14.44
C ASN A 246 38.05 -2.08 -14.87
N ILE A 247 37.10 -1.32 -14.31
CA ILE A 247 35.68 -1.36 -14.68
C ILE A 247 35.49 -0.93 -16.13
N LYS A 248 36.11 0.18 -16.53
CA LYS A 248 36.11 0.64 -17.92
C LYS A 248 36.60 -0.46 -18.87
N ASN A 249 37.72 -1.12 -18.53
CA ASN A 249 38.27 -2.21 -19.35
C ASN A 249 37.34 -3.42 -19.41
N TRP A 250 36.64 -3.73 -18.31
CA TRP A 250 35.63 -4.79 -18.28
C TRP A 250 34.44 -4.46 -19.18
N LEU A 251 33.87 -3.25 -19.10
CA LEU A 251 32.81 -2.77 -20.00
C LEU A 251 33.24 -2.82 -21.47
N ASP A 252 34.45 -2.31 -21.78
CA ASP A 252 35.00 -2.30 -23.14
C ASP A 252 35.27 -3.71 -23.70
N SER A 253 35.39 -4.73 -22.84
CA SER A 253 35.73 -6.09 -23.27
C SER A 253 34.56 -6.84 -23.89
N ASN A 254 33.33 -6.50 -23.52
CA ASN A 254 32.11 -7.15 -24.00
C ASN A 254 30.91 -6.21 -23.87
N PRO A 255 30.24 -5.82 -24.96
CA PRO A 255 29.06 -4.95 -24.91
C PRO A 255 27.92 -5.48 -24.03
N ALA A 256 27.81 -6.79 -23.82
CA ALA A 256 26.79 -7.35 -22.91
C ALA A 256 27.00 -6.91 -21.45
N ASN A 257 28.21 -6.49 -21.07
CA ASN A 257 28.54 -6.05 -19.71
C ASN A 257 27.84 -4.74 -19.30
N PHE A 258 27.18 -4.03 -20.22
CA PHE A 258 26.45 -2.80 -19.90
C PHE A 258 25.05 -3.03 -19.31
N SER A 259 24.55 -4.26 -19.37
CA SER A 259 23.19 -4.64 -18.97
C SER A 259 23.19 -5.98 -18.21
N GLN A 260 24.14 -6.16 -17.28
CA GLN A 260 24.20 -7.36 -16.44
C GLN A 260 23.64 -7.03 -15.06
N GLU A 261 23.01 -8.02 -14.46
CA GLU A 261 22.34 -7.96 -13.17
C GLU A 261 22.76 -9.18 -12.34
N ASP A 262 23.08 -8.96 -11.08
CA ASP A 262 23.56 -9.99 -10.16
C ASP A 262 23.43 -9.45 -8.73
N TRP A 263 22.73 -10.20 -7.86
CA TRP A 263 22.38 -9.75 -6.50
C TRP A 263 21.60 -8.41 -6.53
N ALA A 264 21.59 -7.60 -5.48
CA ALA A 264 20.91 -6.31 -5.40
C ALA A 264 21.55 -5.19 -6.27
N MET A 265 22.33 -5.54 -7.30
CA MET A 265 23.13 -4.61 -8.09
C MET A 265 23.06 -4.92 -9.58
N SER A 266 23.28 -3.88 -10.39
CA SER A 266 23.38 -4.01 -11.85
C SER A 266 24.65 -3.36 -12.39
N SER A 267 24.86 -3.48 -13.71
CA SER A 267 25.89 -2.75 -14.44
C SER A 267 25.84 -1.23 -14.21
N GLY A 268 24.67 -0.69 -13.82
CA GLY A 268 24.51 0.69 -13.39
C GLY A 268 25.48 1.07 -12.27
N THR A 269 25.67 0.21 -11.26
CA THR A 269 26.56 0.50 -10.13
C THR A 269 28.04 0.54 -10.54
N ALA A 270 28.46 -0.33 -11.47
CA ALA A 270 29.80 -0.29 -12.03
C ALA A 270 30.04 1.01 -12.82
N ILE A 271 29.07 1.41 -13.65
CA ILE A 271 29.14 2.65 -14.45
C ILE A 271 29.20 3.87 -13.52
N TRP A 272 28.34 3.94 -12.50
CA TRP A 272 28.35 4.99 -11.49
C TRP A 272 29.72 5.13 -10.83
N GLY A 273 30.32 4.01 -10.40
CA GLY A 273 31.62 3.99 -9.74
C GLY A 273 32.76 4.48 -10.63
N MET A 274 32.74 4.11 -11.91
CA MET A 274 33.71 4.59 -12.90
C MET A 274 33.54 6.10 -13.16
N CYS A 275 32.31 6.59 -13.26
CA CYS A 275 32.02 8.02 -13.39
C CYS A 275 32.53 8.81 -12.17
N ASN A 276 32.22 8.35 -10.96
CA ASN A 276 32.57 9.01 -9.70
C ASN A 276 34.01 8.81 -9.21
N SER A 277 34.84 8.10 -9.97
CA SER A 277 36.27 7.95 -9.68
C SER A 277 37.14 8.35 -10.87
N LEU A 278 37.23 7.51 -11.89
CA LEU A 278 38.07 7.69 -13.06
C LEU A 278 37.69 8.96 -13.84
N PHE A 279 36.41 9.12 -14.18
CA PHE A 279 35.98 10.27 -14.99
C PHE A 279 35.83 11.55 -14.17
N LYS A 280 35.55 11.45 -12.87
CA LYS A 280 35.68 12.59 -11.94
C LYS A 280 37.12 13.12 -11.91
N ASN A 281 38.11 12.22 -11.96
CA ASN A 281 39.53 12.57 -12.03
C ASN A 281 39.98 13.06 -13.43
N ASP A 282 39.43 12.53 -14.52
CA ASP A 282 39.69 12.96 -15.90
C ASP A 282 38.37 13.12 -16.70
N PRO A 283 37.68 14.28 -16.58
CA PRO A 283 36.38 14.49 -17.23
C PRO A 283 36.44 14.44 -18.76
N ALA A 284 37.58 14.82 -19.35
CA ALA A 284 37.74 14.82 -20.81
C ALA A 284 37.77 13.39 -21.38
N GLN A 285 38.41 12.47 -20.64
CA GLN A 285 38.35 11.04 -20.95
C GLN A 285 36.91 10.51 -20.84
N GLY A 286 36.21 10.88 -19.77
CA GLY A 286 34.82 10.48 -19.54
C GLY A 286 33.87 10.90 -20.67
N GLN A 287 33.86 12.18 -21.03
CA GLN A 287 33.03 12.70 -22.13
C GLN A 287 33.29 11.97 -23.46
N THR A 288 34.56 11.68 -23.76
CA THR A 288 34.93 10.94 -24.96
C THR A 288 34.43 9.50 -24.92
N TRP A 289 34.55 8.81 -23.78
CA TRP A 289 34.12 7.43 -23.65
C TRP A 289 32.59 7.28 -23.63
N ILE A 290 31.89 8.17 -22.94
CA ILE A 290 30.42 8.17 -22.85
C ILE A 290 29.81 8.38 -24.24
N SER A 291 30.29 9.37 -25.01
CA SER A 291 29.80 9.62 -26.37
C SER A 291 30.04 8.45 -27.33
N GLN A 292 31.08 7.63 -27.10
CA GLN A 292 31.36 6.44 -27.90
C GLN A 292 30.48 5.23 -27.53
N ASN A 293 29.95 5.19 -26.31
CA ASN A 293 29.19 4.06 -25.77
C ASN A 293 27.70 4.37 -25.53
N MET A 294 27.23 5.55 -25.95
CA MET A 294 25.86 6.04 -25.70
C MET A 294 24.76 5.02 -26.06
N SER A 295 24.96 4.20 -27.09
CA SER A 295 23.98 3.18 -27.50
C SER A 295 23.96 1.90 -26.66
N ASN A 296 24.90 1.75 -25.72
CA ASN A 296 25.07 0.52 -24.94
C ASN A 296 24.49 0.64 -23.53
N PHE A 297 24.26 1.85 -23.01
CA PHE A 297 23.74 2.02 -21.66
C PHE A 297 22.31 1.49 -21.55
N GLU A 298 22.10 0.61 -20.59
CA GLU A 298 20.77 0.13 -20.26
C GLU A 298 19.94 1.26 -19.65
N VAL A 299 18.66 1.30 -19.98
CA VAL A 299 17.76 2.38 -19.54
C VAL A 299 16.73 1.87 -18.57
N PHE A 300 16.32 0.61 -18.66
CA PHE A 300 15.29 0.03 -17.80
C PHE A 300 15.36 -1.50 -17.90
N GLU A 301 15.36 -2.18 -16.76
CA GLU A 301 15.09 -3.61 -16.72
C GLU A 301 13.57 -3.83 -16.64
N PRO A 302 12.98 -4.53 -17.62
CA PRO A 302 11.56 -4.85 -17.57
C PRO A 302 11.21 -5.67 -16.34
N PHE A 303 10.15 -5.24 -15.66
CA PHE A 303 9.50 -6.00 -14.60
C PHE A 303 9.16 -7.41 -15.07
N ALA A 304 9.93 -8.39 -14.61
CA ALA A 304 9.85 -9.76 -15.09
C ALA A 304 8.96 -10.56 -14.14
N ASN A 305 7.88 -11.14 -14.67
CA ASN A 305 6.99 -12.06 -13.96
C ASN A 305 7.68 -13.40 -13.64
N ILE A 306 8.70 -13.40 -12.78
CA ILE A 306 9.47 -14.59 -12.39
C ILE A 306 9.32 -14.81 -10.88
N PRO A 307 8.65 -15.89 -10.45
CA PRO A 307 8.52 -16.16 -9.02
C PRO A 307 9.86 -16.52 -8.34
N GLY A 308 10.21 -15.79 -7.26
CA GLY A 308 11.10 -16.23 -6.19
C GLY A 308 12.47 -15.56 -6.11
N PHE A 309 12.53 -14.25 -5.85
CA PHE A 309 13.72 -13.36 -5.80
C PHE A 309 14.12 -12.76 -7.15
N ASP A 310 13.27 -11.89 -7.67
CA ASP A 310 13.69 -10.86 -8.62
C ASP A 310 14.19 -9.62 -7.85
N TRP A 311 15.10 -8.83 -8.41
CA TRP A 311 15.64 -7.63 -7.73
C TRP A 311 15.46 -6.39 -8.64
N ASP A 312 14.43 -6.43 -9.48
CA ASP A 312 14.17 -5.51 -10.58
C ASP A 312 14.04 -4.05 -10.13
N SER A 313 13.43 -3.78 -8.97
CA SER A 313 13.40 -2.45 -8.36
C SER A 313 14.82 -1.95 -8.10
N SER A 314 15.66 -2.75 -7.44
CA SER A 314 17.03 -2.36 -7.10
C SER A 314 17.94 -2.17 -8.30
N TRP A 315 17.80 -3.01 -9.33
CA TRP A 315 18.55 -2.89 -10.57
C TRP A 315 18.19 -1.60 -11.30
N ASN A 316 16.91 -1.27 -11.33
CA ASN A 316 16.42 -0.02 -11.89
C ASN A 316 16.88 1.21 -11.09
N VAL A 317 16.96 1.13 -9.75
CA VAL A 317 17.57 2.19 -8.94
C VAL A 317 19.06 2.37 -9.30
N ALA A 318 19.80 1.28 -9.46
CA ALA A 318 21.21 1.33 -9.87
C ALA A 318 21.39 1.92 -11.27
N TYR A 319 20.48 1.64 -12.22
CA TYR A 319 20.47 2.30 -13.52
C TYR A 319 20.18 3.80 -13.39
N ALA A 320 19.20 4.21 -12.58
CA ALA A 320 18.89 5.62 -12.33
C ALA A 320 20.12 6.37 -11.81
N ASN A 321 20.81 5.79 -10.83
CA ASN A 321 22.06 6.35 -10.29
C ASN A 321 23.15 6.52 -11.35
N SER A 322 23.28 5.53 -12.23
CA SER A 322 24.27 5.56 -13.30
C SER A 322 23.98 6.66 -14.32
N HIS A 323 22.71 6.88 -14.64
CA HIS A 323 22.28 7.96 -15.54
C HIS A 323 22.55 9.33 -14.92
N ALA A 324 22.32 9.51 -13.61
CA ALA A 324 22.72 10.73 -12.91
C ALA A 324 24.25 10.99 -13.04
N ALA A 325 25.07 9.97 -12.76
CA ALA A 325 26.53 10.11 -12.87
C ALA A 325 27.02 10.31 -14.31
N LEU A 326 26.35 9.72 -15.31
CA LEU A 326 26.61 9.97 -16.72
C LEU A 326 26.27 11.40 -17.12
N PHE A 327 25.17 11.96 -16.61
CA PHE A 327 24.79 13.36 -16.79
C PHE A 327 25.85 14.29 -16.19
N ASP A 328 26.32 14.04 -14.97
CA ASP A 328 27.35 14.87 -14.32
C ASP A 328 28.62 15.00 -15.16
N VAL A 329 29.08 13.90 -15.75
CA VAL A 329 30.30 13.87 -16.57
C VAL A 329 30.06 14.46 -17.97
N SER A 330 28.97 14.08 -18.62
CA SER A 330 28.73 14.38 -20.05
C SER A 330 27.99 15.69 -20.29
N GLN A 331 27.18 16.13 -19.33
CA GLN A 331 26.20 17.21 -19.45
C GLN A 331 25.16 16.97 -20.57
N ASP A 332 24.97 15.71 -20.98
CA ASP A 332 23.95 15.32 -21.95
C ASP A 332 22.61 15.07 -21.23
N SER A 333 21.63 15.93 -21.51
CA SER A 333 20.30 15.91 -20.88
C SER A 333 19.56 14.58 -21.04
N THR A 334 19.92 13.75 -22.02
CA THR A 334 19.32 12.42 -22.20
C THR A 334 19.44 11.58 -20.93
N PHE A 335 20.61 11.62 -20.28
CA PHE A 335 20.84 10.86 -19.06
C PHE A 335 20.06 11.45 -17.87
N TYR A 336 19.96 12.77 -17.78
CA TYR A 336 19.12 13.42 -16.76
C TYR A 336 17.65 12.96 -16.85
N TYR A 337 17.08 12.96 -18.06
CA TYR A 337 15.70 12.51 -18.24
C TYR A 337 15.51 11.02 -17.98
N ASN A 338 16.50 10.18 -18.31
CA ASN A 338 16.43 8.74 -18.00
C ASN A 338 16.43 8.49 -16.49
N GLN A 339 17.26 9.19 -15.72
CA GLN A 339 17.29 9.09 -14.25
C GLN A 339 15.92 9.48 -13.66
N LEU A 340 15.35 10.61 -14.08
CA LEU A 340 14.05 11.06 -13.58
C LEU A 340 12.96 10.02 -13.85
N ALA A 341 12.87 9.54 -15.09
CA ALA A 341 11.85 8.57 -15.48
C ALA A 341 11.93 7.26 -14.68
N LEU A 342 13.14 6.76 -14.44
CA LEU A 342 13.34 5.58 -13.59
C LEU A 342 12.92 5.84 -12.15
N THR A 343 13.35 6.98 -11.58
CA THR A 343 13.02 7.36 -10.20
C THR A 343 11.51 7.46 -10.00
N ASP A 344 10.81 8.14 -10.92
CA ASP A 344 9.35 8.31 -10.85
C ASP A 344 8.61 6.99 -11.07
N THR A 345 9.15 6.08 -11.89
CA THR A 345 8.59 4.74 -12.09
C THR A 345 8.65 3.93 -10.81
N LEU A 346 9.77 4.00 -10.09
CA LEU A 346 9.99 3.28 -8.84
C LEU A 346 9.14 3.85 -7.70
N ILE A 347 9.01 5.18 -7.59
CA ILE A 347 8.15 5.83 -6.59
C ILE A 347 6.69 5.35 -6.68
N ALA A 348 6.20 4.95 -7.85
CA ALA A 348 4.83 4.46 -7.97
C ALA A 348 4.64 2.99 -7.56
N LEU A 349 5.70 2.34 -7.09
CA LEU A 349 5.62 1.02 -6.44
C LEU A 349 5.33 1.14 -4.94
N ASP A 350 5.33 2.36 -4.39
CA ASP A 350 4.87 2.70 -3.03
C ASP A 350 3.33 2.63 -3.00
N TRP A 351 2.79 1.46 -2.67
CA TRP A 351 1.35 1.19 -2.80
C TRP A 351 0.54 1.45 -1.53
N ASP A 352 1.18 1.42 -0.36
CA ASP A 352 0.58 1.78 0.93
C ASP A 352 0.86 3.24 1.33
N PHE A 353 1.65 3.96 0.52
CA PHE A 353 1.96 5.38 0.66
C PHE A 353 2.81 5.72 1.90
N ASP A 354 3.49 4.76 2.50
CA ASP A 354 4.41 5.01 3.61
C ASP A 354 5.77 5.57 3.14
N GLY A 355 6.02 5.49 1.83
CA GLY A 355 7.17 6.01 1.11
C GLY A 355 8.24 4.98 0.74
N ALA A 356 8.20 3.79 1.32
CA ALA A 356 9.08 2.69 0.97
C ALA A 356 8.58 2.00 -0.31
N ILE A 357 9.41 1.09 -0.84
CA ILE A 357 9.08 0.31 -2.03
C ILE A 357 9.57 -1.13 -1.88
N PRO A 358 8.97 -2.09 -2.60
CA PRO A 358 9.41 -3.47 -2.58
C PRO A 358 10.66 -3.68 -3.44
N ALA A 359 11.39 -4.77 -3.12
CA ALA A 359 12.52 -5.21 -3.94
C ALA A 359 12.09 -5.73 -5.34
N GLU A 360 10.83 -6.17 -5.43
CA GLU A 360 10.20 -6.78 -6.61
C GLU A 360 8.94 -6.01 -7.02
N SER A 361 8.75 -5.79 -8.32
CA SER A 361 7.55 -5.13 -8.85
C SER A 361 6.23 -5.92 -8.77
N ILE A 362 6.27 -7.18 -8.34
CA ILE A 362 5.13 -8.14 -8.40
C ILE A 362 4.58 -8.49 -7.02
N VAL A 363 5.33 -8.25 -5.94
CA VAL A 363 4.91 -8.61 -4.59
C VAL A 363 3.76 -7.70 -4.21
N GLN A 364 2.51 -8.16 -4.43
CA GLN A 364 1.33 -7.31 -4.52
C GLN A 364 0.82 -6.71 -3.20
N ASN A 365 1.51 -6.91 -2.07
CA ASN A 365 1.16 -6.35 -0.77
C ASN A 365 2.43 -6.10 0.06
N ASN A 366 2.65 -4.85 0.49
CA ASN A 366 3.42 -4.38 1.66
C ASN A 366 4.59 -5.29 2.11
N GLU A 367 5.49 -5.68 1.21
CA GLU A 367 6.80 -6.23 1.57
C GLU A 367 7.87 -5.23 1.14
N ASP A 368 7.72 -4.01 1.64
CA ASP A 368 8.70 -2.98 1.44
C ASP A 368 10.00 -3.34 2.14
N MET A 369 11.07 -2.98 1.46
CA MET A 369 12.41 -3.39 1.81
C MET A 369 13.18 -2.13 2.18
N THR A 370 13.74 -2.09 3.39
CA THR A 370 14.45 -0.91 3.89
C THR A 370 15.57 -0.50 2.94
N TRP A 371 16.20 -1.49 2.30
CA TRP A 371 17.41 -1.27 1.53
C TRP A 371 17.18 -0.70 0.13
N VAL A 372 16.23 -1.24 -0.61
CA VAL A 372 15.86 -0.67 -1.91
C VAL A 372 15.22 0.71 -1.73
N SER A 373 14.53 0.95 -0.61
CA SER A 373 13.99 2.26 -0.23
C SER A 373 15.11 3.25 0.08
N CYS A 374 16.14 2.84 0.81
CA CYS A 374 17.36 3.63 0.98
C CYS A 374 18.05 3.93 -0.35
N TYR A 375 18.11 2.96 -1.26
CA TYR A 375 18.65 3.17 -2.59
C TYR A 375 17.80 4.19 -3.36
N LEU A 376 16.47 4.10 -3.33
CA LEU A 376 15.59 5.06 -3.99
C LEU A 376 15.80 6.47 -3.43
N ALA A 377 15.91 6.62 -2.10
CA ALA A 377 16.17 7.89 -1.45
C ALA A 377 17.52 8.50 -1.84
N LEU A 378 18.61 7.72 -1.82
CA LEU A 378 19.96 8.21 -2.15
C LEU A 378 20.16 8.36 -3.66
N MET A 379 19.92 7.28 -4.38
CA MET A 379 20.35 7.08 -5.75
C MET A 379 19.28 7.47 -6.78
N GLY A 380 18.02 7.60 -6.34
CA GLY A 380 16.92 8.15 -7.13
C GLY A 380 16.67 9.62 -6.77
N ALA A 381 15.84 9.84 -5.75
CA ALA A 381 15.38 11.16 -5.31
C ALA A 381 16.54 12.08 -4.88
N GLY A 382 17.55 11.57 -4.19
CA GLY A 382 18.71 12.34 -3.73
C GLY A 382 19.50 12.99 -4.86
N ASN A 383 19.57 12.34 -6.02
CA ASN A 383 20.25 12.86 -7.21
C ASN A 383 19.50 14.03 -7.88
N THR A 384 18.23 14.30 -7.52
CA THR A 384 17.47 15.43 -8.08
C THR A 384 17.59 16.69 -7.23
N LEU A 385 17.94 16.57 -5.94
CA LEU A 385 17.89 17.66 -4.96
C LEU A 385 18.69 18.89 -5.39
N ASP A 386 19.91 18.72 -5.92
CA ASP A 386 20.77 19.85 -6.34
C ASP A 386 20.19 20.67 -7.51
N ASN A 387 19.22 20.12 -8.24
CA ASN A 387 18.56 20.76 -9.36
C ASN A 387 17.19 21.35 -9.00
N LEU A 388 16.72 21.15 -7.77
CA LEU A 388 15.43 21.67 -7.33
C LEU A 388 15.48 23.19 -7.09
N PRO A 389 14.39 23.91 -7.40
CA PRO A 389 14.23 25.30 -7.00
C PRO A 389 14.31 25.46 -5.47
N GLN A 390 14.67 26.66 -5.03
CA GLN A 390 14.70 26.96 -3.59
C GLN A 390 13.29 27.04 -3.01
N ASP A 391 12.42 27.83 -3.63
CA ASP A 391 11.02 27.98 -3.25
C ASP A 391 10.16 27.36 -4.38
N ASP A 392 9.36 26.34 -4.07
CA ASP A 392 8.44 25.70 -5.01
C ASP A 392 7.34 24.96 -4.24
N ILE A 393 6.12 25.47 -4.32
CA ILE A 393 4.96 24.92 -3.63
C ILE A 393 3.84 24.79 -4.64
N GLY A 394 3.34 23.57 -4.77
CA GLY A 394 2.34 23.23 -5.75
C GLY A 394 1.21 22.38 -5.20
N ILE A 395 0.25 22.15 -6.08
CA ILE A 395 -0.86 21.24 -5.83
C ILE A 395 -0.35 19.82 -6.03
N GLY A 396 -0.34 19.05 -4.95
CA GLY A 396 -0.02 17.63 -4.96
C GLY A 396 -1.14 16.83 -5.61
N ASP A 397 -2.37 17.03 -5.16
CA ASP A 397 -3.54 16.30 -5.67
C ASP A 397 -4.86 17.07 -5.43
N VAL A 398 -5.91 16.73 -6.17
CA VAL A 398 -7.30 17.17 -5.92
C VAL A 398 -8.07 15.99 -5.34
N LEU A 399 -8.42 16.09 -4.05
CA LEU A 399 -8.98 14.96 -3.29
C LEU A 399 -10.50 14.87 -3.42
N SER A 400 -11.19 16.01 -3.51
CA SER A 400 -12.65 16.05 -3.43
C SER A 400 -13.41 15.75 -4.72
N ILE A 401 -12.75 15.90 -5.89
CA ILE A 401 -13.41 15.76 -7.20
C ILE A 401 -12.47 15.12 -8.22
N LYS A 402 -13.03 14.36 -9.15
CA LYS A 402 -12.30 13.66 -10.23
C LYS A 402 -12.88 13.99 -11.61
N ASP A 403 -12.06 13.81 -12.65
CA ASP A 403 -12.49 14.05 -14.03
C ASP A 403 -13.70 13.17 -14.39
N GLY A 404 -14.74 13.79 -14.93
CA GLY A 404 -16.00 13.13 -15.30
C GLY A 404 -16.99 12.95 -14.14
N MET A 405 -16.62 13.31 -12.91
CA MET A 405 -17.53 13.25 -11.77
C MET A 405 -18.77 14.13 -12.02
N THR A 406 -19.94 13.59 -11.73
CA THR A 406 -21.22 14.26 -12.03
C THR A 406 -21.79 14.94 -10.78
N PHE A 407 -22.45 16.09 -10.92
CA PHE A 407 -23.19 16.74 -9.84
C PHE A 407 -24.55 17.22 -10.34
N ALA A 408 -25.54 17.24 -9.46
CA ALA A 408 -26.83 17.82 -9.75
C ALA A 408 -26.80 19.36 -9.68
N ILE A 409 -27.68 20.02 -10.43
CA ILE A 409 -27.94 21.45 -10.24
C ILE A 409 -28.22 21.77 -8.76
N ASN A 410 -27.59 22.84 -8.26
CA ASN A 410 -27.61 23.34 -6.88
C ASN A 410 -27.05 22.38 -5.82
N GLN A 411 -26.36 21.32 -6.23
CA GLN A 411 -25.60 20.47 -5.31
C GLN A 411 -24.27 21.14 -4.97
N ASP A 412 -23.81 20.95 -3.73
CA ASP A 412 -22.48 21.35 -3.30
C ASP A 412 -21.41 20.49 -3.99
N ILE A 413 -20.44 21.16 -4.59
CA ILE A 413 -19.24 20.60 -5.21
C ILE A 413 -18.10 20.90 -4.24
N PRO A 414 -17.64 19.92 -3.44
CA PRO A 414 -16.58 20.13 -2.45
C PRO A 414 -15.24 20.44 -3.11
N LEU A 415 -14.39 21.21 -2.43
CA LEU A 415 -13.11 21.70 -2.93
C LEU A 415 -12.00 21.37 -1.92
N GLU A 416 -11.46 20.16 -2.00
CA GLU A 416 -10.36 19.71 -1.15
C GLU A 416 -9.15 19.33 -2.01
N ILE A 417 -7.97 19.81 -1.60
CA ILE A 417 -6.70 19.56 -2.30
C ILE A 417 -5.61 19.14 -1.31
N ARG A 418 -4.62 18.40 -1.78
CA ARG A 418 -3.33 18.23 -1.12
C ARG A 418 -2.32 19.21 -1.70
N MET A 419 -1.59 19.90 -0.84
CA MET A 419 -0.49 20.79 -1.17
C MET A 419 0.84 20.16 -0.72
N ASP A 420 1.85 20.23 -1.58
CA ASP A 420 3.19 19.68 -1.30
C ASP A 420 4.27 20.74 -1.54
N ASN A 421 5.38 20.67 -0.81
CA ASN A 421 6.58 21.48 -1.08
C ASN A 421 7.54 20.71 -1.99
N PHE A 422 7.78 21.21 -3.20
CA PHE A 422 8.65 20.60 -4.21
C PHE A 422 10.07 21.18 -4.20
N GLY A 423 10.27 22.27 -3.45
CA GLY A 423 11.53 22.99 -3.33
C GLY A 423 12.39 22.59 -2.14
N LEU A 424 13.51 23.28 -1.98
CA LEU A 424 14.49 23.05 -0.90
C LEU A 424 14.30 23.96 0.32
N SER A 425 13.28 24.82 0.33
CA SER A 425 13.06 25.79 1.39
C SER A 425 11.58 25.98 1.68
N ALA A 426 11.29 26.23 2.96
CA ALA A 426 9.96 26.57 3.40
C ALA A 426 9.61 28.00 2.96
N PRO A 427 8.36 28.28 2.59
CA PRO A 427 7.98 29.54 1.99
C PRO A 427 8.06 30.66 3.03
N SER A 428 8.68 31.79 2.71
CA SER A 428 8.84 32.87 3.71
C SER A 428 7.53 33.58 4.12
N GLN A 429 6.42 33.30 3.43
CA GLN A 429 5.10 33.89 3.61
C GLN A 429 4.01 32.85 3.36
N LEU A 430 2.78 33.14 3.80
CA LEU A 430 1.62 32.32 3.44
C LEU A 430 1.42 32.33 1.92
N VAL A 431 1.12 31.16 1.39
CA VAL A 431 0.80 30.89 -0.01
C VAL A 431 -0.69 31.12 -0.21
N LEU A 432 -1.09 31.82 -1.27
CA LEU A 432 -2.50 31.99 -1.63
C LEU A 432 -2.94 30.85 -2.53
N ILE A 433 -4.00 30.15 -2.14
CA ILE A 433 -4.65 29.11 -2.92
C ILE A 433 -6.01 29.64 -3.36
N GLU A 434 -6.36 29.48 -4.63
CA GLU A 434 -7.64 29.90 -5.21
C GLU A 434 -8.24 28.78 -6.06
N ALA A 435 -9.50 28.43 -5.78
CA ALA A 435 -10.34 27.62 -6.66
C ALA A 435 -11.31 28.52 -7.44
N THR A 436 -11.58 28.22 -8.71
CA THR A 436 -12.54 28.95 -9.55
C THR A 436 -13.44 28.02 -10.36
N LEU A 437 -14.71 28.42 -10.54
CA LEU A 437 -15.71 27.70 -11.33
C LEU A 437 -16.76 28.68 -11.88
N ASP A 438 -16.84 28.83 -13.20
CA ASP A 438 -17.84 29.69 -13.90
C ASP A 438 -18.06 31.08 -13.25
N GLY A 439 -16.97 31.78 -12.93
CA GLY A 439 -17.00 33.10 -12.30
C GLY A 439 -17.23 33.13 -10.79
N GLN A 440 -17.38 31.97 -10.15
CA GLN A 440 -17.24 31.80 -8.69
C GLN A 440 -15.75 31.65 -8.33
N SER A 441 -15.37 32.08 -7.12
CA SER A 441 -14.04 31.82 -6.57
C SER A 441 -14.08 31.60 -5.06
N SER A 442 -13.18 30.76 -4.58
CA SER A 442 -12.88 30.53 -3.16
C SER A 442 -11.38 30.62 -2.94
N GLN A 443 -10.96 31.19 -1.81
CA GLN A 443 -9.56 31.46 -1.54
C GLN A 443 -9.19 31.11 -0.09
N LEU A 444 -8.00 30.54 0.08
CA LEU A 444 -7.39 30.22 1.37
C LEU A 444 -5.92 30.67 1.36
N ASN A 445 -5.37 30.99 2.53
CA ASN A 445 -3.93 31.19 2.68
C ASN A 445 -3.37 30.10 3.59
N SER A 446 -2.36 29.36 3.13
CA SER A 446 -1.73 28.29 3.91
C SER A 446 -0.21 28.29 3.80
N PHE A 447 0.44 27.33 4.48
CA PHE A 447 1.88 27.17 4.50
C PHE A 447 2.21 25.67 4.56
N VAL A 448 3.06 25.22 3.63
CA VAL A 448 3.59 23.85 3.63
C VAL A 448 5.09 23.90 3.88
N ASP A 449 5.54 23.21 4.94
CA ASP A 449 6.97 23.12 5.24
C ASP A 449 7.69 22.18 4.24
N VAL A 450 9.01 22.21 4.20
CA VAL A 450 9.78 21.28 3.38
C VAL A 450 9.60 19.88 3.92
N ALA A 451 9.42 18.92 3.01
CA ALA A 451 9.29 17.51 3.34
C ALA A 451 8.01 17.17 4.14
N GLU A 452 7.01 18.04 4.05
CA GLU A 452 5.67 17.87 4.60
C GLU A 452 4.61 18.06 3.49
N SER A 453 3.38 17.63 3.76
CA SER A 453 2.20 17.86 2.93
C SER A 453 1.06 18.44 3.77
N GLU A 454 0.11 19.10 3.12
CA GLU A 454 -1.05 19.70 3.80
C GLU A 454 -2.34 19.47 3.01
N VAL A 455 -3.37 18.92 3.65
CA VAL A 455 -4.72 18.80 3.08
C VAL A 455 -5.55 20.03 3.44
N LEU A 456 -6.15 20.66 2.43
CA LEU A 456 -6.84 21.94 2.56
C LEU A 456 -8.28 21.87 2.03
N ASP A 457 -9.24 22.26 2.87
CA ASP A 457 -10.64 22.49 2.50
C ASP A 457 -10.87 23.96 2.09
N LEU A 458 -11.23 24.18 0.82
CA LEU A 458 -11.58 25.47 0.24
C LEU A 458 -13.09 25.74 0.20
N GLY A 459 -13.90 24.89 0.83
CA GLY A 459 -15.36 24.97 0.86
C GLY A 459 -16.02 24.28 -0.33
N SER A 460 -17.06 24.89 -0.89
CA SER A 460 -17.83 24.31 -2.00
C SER A 460 -18.33 25.34 -3.00
N PHE A 461 -18.62 24.87 -4.22
CA PHE A 461 -19.38 25.62 -5.23
C PHE A 461 -20.74 24.99 -5.51
N GLN A 462 -21.64 25.74 -6.14
CA GLN A 462 -22.93 25.23 -6.63
C GLN A 462 -23.24 25.75 -8.03
N MET A 463 -23.75 24.88 -8.91
CA MET A 463 -24.07 25.24 -10.30
C MET A 463 -25.57 25.26 -10.58
N THR A 464 -26.03 26.27 -11.31
CA THR A 464 -27.48 26.46 -11.57
C THR A 464 -27.93 25.98 -12.95
N GLN A 465 -27.00 25.60 -13.83
CA GLN A 465 -27.24 25.17 -15.20
C GLN A 465 -26.50 23.87 -15.48
N THR A 466 -27.09 23.04 -16.35
CA THR A 466 -26.46 21.81 -16.80
C THR A 466 -25.34 22.10 -17.80
N GLY A 467 -24.31 21.28 -17.81
CA GLY A 467 -23.20 21.36 -18.75
C GLY A 467 -21.93 20.77 -18.17
N THR A 468 -20.88 20.72 -18.98
CA THR A 468 -19.54 20.39 -18.51
C THR A 468 -18.85 21.67 -18.05
N TYR A 469 -18.23 21.62 -16.87
CA TYR A 469 -17.53 22.75 -16.28
C TYR A 469 -16.16 22.35 -15.79
N ASP A 470 -15.26 23.33 -15.75
CA ASP A 470 -13.90 23.14 -15.26
C ASP A 470 -13.76 23.83 -13.91
N VAL A 471 -13.41 23.07 -12.88
CA VAL A 471 -12.92 23.61 -11.62
C VAL A 471 -11.42 23.78 -11.77
N VAL A 472 -10.93 25.01 -11.57
CA VAL A 472 -9.50 25.33 -11.68
C VAL A 472 -8.99 25.79 -10.33
N PHE A 473 -8.04 25.04 -9.79
CA PHE A 473 -7.27 25.37 -8.59
C PHE A 473 -5.97 26.04 -9.02
N THR A 474 -5.56 27.06 -8.29
CA THR A 474 -4.32 27.80 -8.53
C THR A 474 -3.63 28.11 -7.22
N VAL A 475 -2.31 28.10 -7.25
CA VAL A 475 -1.42 28.44 -6.15
C VAL A 475 -0.61 29.67 -6.55
N GLN A 476 -0.42 30.57 -5.60
CA GLN A 476 0.41 31.76 -5.77
C GLN A 476 1.34 31.88 -4.58
N SER A 477 2.60 31.51 -4.79
CA SER A 477 3.67 31.64 -3.80
C SER A 477 4.68 32.70 -4.22
N SER A 478 5.16 33.49 -3.25
CA SER A 478 6.17 34.52 -3.51
C SER A 478 7.57 33.91 -3.51
N GLY A 479 8.22 33.89 -4.67
CA GLY A 479 9.56 33.27 -4.81
C GLY A 479 9.52 31.99 -5.63
N ASP A 480 8.33 31.41 -5.79
CA ASP A 480 8.11 30.28 -6.68
C ASP A 480 8.41 30.66 -8.13
N SER A 481 9.21 29.81 -8.77
CA SER A 481 9.67 30.00 -10.14
C SER A 481 9.27 28.86 -11.07
N ASP A 482 8.73 27.77 -10.53
CA ASP A 482 8.25 26.64 -11.31
C ASP A 482 6.72 26.64 -11.33
N THR A 483 6.13 27.01 -12.47
CA THR A 483 4.68 27.19 -12.56
C THR A 483 3.93 25.93 -12.99
N ARG A 484 4.58 24.76 -13.02
CA ARG A 484 3.99 23.53 -13.60
C ARG A 484 3.00 22.86 -12.65
N ASN A 485 3.27 22.94 -11.36
CA ASN A 485 2.47 22.41 -10.25
C ASN A 485 1.57 23.48 -9.58
N ASP A 486 1.65 24.74 -10.04
CA ASP A 486 0.85 25.86 -9.55
C ASP A 486 -0.64 25.76 -9.84
N THR A 487 -1.07 24.87 -10.73
CA THR A 487 -2.45 24.80 -11.18
C THR A 487 -2.91 23.35 -11.20
N ALA A 488 -4.19 23.13 -10.95
CA ALA A 488 -4.84 21.85 -11.20
C ALA A 488 -6.21 22.14 -11.78
N LYS A 489 -6.67 21.25 -12.66
CA LYS A 489 -7.96 21.39 -13.32
C LYS A 489 -8.67 20.06 -13.32
N VAL A 490 -9.92 20.08 -12.90
CA VAL A 490 -10.83 18.93 -12.93
C VAL A 490 -12.08 19.30 -13.72
N SER A 491 -12.43 18.49 -14.71
CA SER A 491 -13.64 18.65 -15.51
C SER A 491 -14.79 17.82 -14.92
N ILE A 492 -15.85 18.50 -14.49
CA ILE A 492 -17.05 17.89 -13.88
C ILE A 492 -18.27 18.04 -14.81
N GLU A 493 -19.26 17.16 -14.65
CA GLU A 493 -20.53 17.24 -15.36
C GLU A 493 -21.66 17.71 -14.44
N ILE A 494 -22.40 18.75 -14.83
CA ILE A 494 -23.59 19.19 -14.11
C ILE A 494 -24.84 18.72 -14.87
N VAL A 495 -25.68 17.94 -14.19
CA VAL A 495 -26.91 17.37 -14.74
C VAL A 495 -28.15 17.86 -14.02
N ASN A 496 -29.32 17.59 -14.62
CA ASN A 496 -30.58 17.77 -13.91
C ASN A 496 -30.64 16.73 -12.79
N GLY A 497 -30.64 17.20 -11.55
CA GLY A 497 -30.79 16.33 -10.41
C GLY A 497 -32.18 15.72 -10.32
N VAL A 498 -32.23 14.59 -9.63
CA VAL A 498 -33.42 13.87 -9.24
C VAL A 498 -33.56 14.02 -7.73
N GLN A 499 -34.72 14.55 -7.31
CA GLN A 499 -35.04 14.65 -5.89
C GLN A 499 -35.27 13.26 -5.30
N PHE A 500 -34.43 12.89 -4.33
CA PHE A 500 -34.60 11.75 -3.46
C PHE A 500 -34.92 12.24 -2.05
N SER A 501 -36.07 11.85 -1.53
CA SER A 501 -36.58 12.38 -0.27
C SER A 501 -37.12 11.27 0.61
N GLY A 502 -37.33 11.55 1.88
CA GLY A 502 -37.89 10.56 2.77
C GLY A 502 -37.81 10.95 4.23
N GLN A 503 -38.20 10.01 5.07
CA GLN A 503 -38.08 10.11 6.50
C GLN A 503 -37.40 8.86 7.05
N ILE A 504 -36.40 9.08 7.90
CA ILE A 504 -35.81 8.08 8.78
C ILE A 504 -36.60 8.10 10.09
N THR A 505 -37.26 7.00 10.41
CA THR A 505 -38.07 6.84 11.63
C THR A 505 -37.29 6.11 12.72
N ASN A 506 -37.73 6.22 13.98
CA ASN A 506 -37.09 5.68 15.19
C ASN A 506 -35.80 6.36 15.72
N GLY A 507 -35.53 7.62 15.38
CA GLY A 507 -34.43 8.41 15.96
C GLY A 507 -34.81 9.86 16.26
N THR A 508 -35.92 10.11 16.96
CA THR A 508 -36.42 11.48 17.15
C THR A 508 -35.41 12.35 17.91
N GLY A 509 -34.94 13.44 17.31
CA GLY A 509 -33.89 14.30 17.87
C GLY A 509 -32.47 13.94 17.42
N VAL A 510 -32.33 13.03 16.45
CA VAL A 510 -31.04 12.58 15.92
C VAL A 510 -30.88 13.00 14.46
N GLN A 511 -29.70 13.49 14.11
CA GLN A 511 -29.30 13.77 12.74
C GLN A 511 -28.47 12.58 12.22
N VAL A 512 -28.86 12.02 11.08
CA VAL A 512 -28.23 10.85 10.47
C VAL A 512 -27.44 11.30 9.25
N GLN A 513 -26.18 10.88 9.14
CA GLN A 513 -25.38 11.04 7.93
C GLN A 513 -25.80 9.98 6.91
N MET A 514 -25.97 10.40 5.66
CA MET A 514 -26.30 9.53 4.54
C MET A 514 -25.18 9.64 3.51
N LEU A 515 -24.61 8.52 3.11
CA LEU A 515 -23.63 8.40 2.02
C LEU A 515 -24.32 7.73 0.83
N PHE A 516 -23.97 8.17 -0.38
CA PHE A 516 -24.49 7.69 -1.64
C PHE A 516 -23.32 7.44 -2.58
N GLU A 517 -23.04 6.18 -2.87
CA GLU A 517 -21.89 5.77 -3.67
C GLU A 517 -22.37 5.17 -5.00
N SER A 518 -21.79 5.63 -6.11
CA SER A 518 -21.98 5.01 -7.43
C SER A 518 -20.67 5.00 -8.23
N GLU A 519 -20.68 4.31 -9.37
CA GLU A 519 -19.53 4.32 -10.31
C GLU A 519 -19.18 5.73 -10.82
N ASN A 520 -20.13 6.68 -10.76
CA ASN A 520 -19.98 8.03 -11.33
C ASN A 520 -19.74 9.12 -10.27
N GLY A 521 -19.77 8.77 -8.99
CA GLY A 521 -19.47 9.70 -7.90
C GLY A 521 -20.00 9.28 -6.54
N GLU A 522 -19.49 9.97 -5.52
CA GLU A 522 -19.88 9.80 -4.13
C GLU A 522 -20.50 11.09 -3.60
N TYR A 523 -21.58 10.97 -2.84
CA TYR A 523 -22.34 12.10 -2.35
C TYR A 523 -22.79 11.86 -0.93
N SER A 524 -23.09 12.94 -0.21
CA SER A 524 -23.61 12.81 1.14
C SER A 524 -24.68 13.83 1.50
N ALA A 525 -25.49 13.51 2.49
CA ALA A 525 -26.52 14.38 3.04
C ALA A 525 -26.73 14.09 4.53
N LYS A 526 -27.41 15.01 5.23
CA LYS A 526 -27.85 14.81 6.61
C LYS A 526 -29.36 14.97 6.73
N THR A 527 -29.99 14.16 7.59
CA THR A 527 -31.40 14.41 7.94
C THR A 527 -31.55 15.67 8.78
N ASP A 528 -32.77 16.22 8.84
CA ASP A 528 -33.16 17.10 9.95
C ASP A 528 -33.32 16.30 11.26
N PHE A 529 -33.53 17.00 12.38
CA PHE A 529 -33.74 16.37 13.69
C PHE A 529 -35.09 15.62 13.83
N ASN A 530 -35.98 15.70 12.82
CA ASN A 530 -37.19 14.91 12.72
C ASN A 530 -37.00 13.67 11.80
N GLY A 531 -35.77 13.45 11.32
CA GLY A 531 -35.40 12.36 10.42
C GLY A 531 -35.74 12.61 8.95
N ASN A 532 -36.26 13.78 8.57
CA ASN A 532 -36.56 14.04 7.17
C ASN A 532 -35.29 14.36 6.38
N PHE A 533 -35.19 13.85 5.16
CA PHE A 533 -34.16 14.24 4.21
C PHE A 533 -34.78 14.57 2.84
N SER A 534 -34.09 15.43 2.12
CA SER A 534 -34.36 15.74 0.72
C SER A 534 -33.03 16.08 0.08
N VAL A 535 -32.53 15.20 -0.78
CA VAL A 535 -31.27 15.34 -1.49
C VAL A 535 -31.54 15.39 -2.98
N ASN A 536 -30.77 16.20 -3.71
CA ASN A 536 -30.80 16.27 -5.15
C ASN A 536 -29.57 15.52 -5.67
N LEU A 537 -29.77 14.39 -6.34
CA LEU A 537 -28.68 13.54 -6.82
C LEU A 537 -28.70 13.45 -8.35
N PRO A 538 -27.56 13.24 -9.00
CA PRO A 538 -27.55 12.81 -10.40
C PRO A 538 -28.40 11.54 -10.60
N PRO A 539 -29.05 11.36 -11.76
CA PRO A 539 -29.73 10.10 -12.04
C PRO A 539 -28.73 8.95 -12.14
N ASP A 540 -28.76 8.03 -11.18
CA ASP A 540 -27.87 6.87 -11.13
C ASP A 540 -28.44 5.76 -10.22
N SER A 541 -27.75 4.63 -10.14
CA SER A 541 -27.95 3.60 -9.11
C SER A 541 -26.92 3.77 -7.99
N PHE A 542 -27.38 3.89 -6.76
CA PHE A 542 -26.55 4.19 -5.59
C PHE A 542 -26.55 3.06 -4.56
N ASN A 543 -25.38 2.77 -3.98
CA ASN A 543 -25.30 2.18 -2.66
C ASN A 543 -25.51 3.29 -1.63
N VAL A 544 -26.53 3.14 -0.78
CA VAL A 544 -26.89 4.15 0.22
C VAL A 544 -26.52 3.63 1.60
N VAL A 545 -25.65 4.36 2.30
CA VAL A 545 -25.24 4.05 3.68
C VAL A 545 -25.79 5.08 4.64
N LEU A 546 -26.53 4.64 5.65
CA LEU A 546 -27.01 5.49 6.74
C LEU A 546 -26.08 5.29 7.94
N VAL A 547 -25.41 6.36 8.37
CA VAL A 547 -24.51 6.40 9.52
C VAL A 547 -25.17 7.23 10.62
N PRO A 548 -26.00 6.61 11.49
CA PRO A 548 -26.60 7.31 12.62
C PRO A 548 -25.62 7.35 13.80
N PRO A 549 -25.75 8.30 14.73
CA PRO A 549 -25.04 8.23 15.98
C PRO A 549 -25.59 7.11 16.87
N LEU A 550 -24.80 6.70 17.85
CA LEU A 550 -25.23 5.80 18.90
C LEU A 550 -26.55 6.27 19.56
N PRO A 551 -27.44 5.34 19.93
CA PRO A 551 -27.24 3.90 20.00
C PRO A 551 -27.77 3.15 18.76
N PHE A 552 -27.82 3.78 17.57
CA PHE A 552 -28.40 3.15 16.36
C PHE A 552 -27.33 2.48 15.51
N GLY A 553 -27.73 1.43 14.77
CA GLY A 553 -26.84 0.73 13.86
C GLY A 553 -26.81 1.33 12.46
N ILE A 554 -25.68 1.15 11.76
CA ILE A 554 -25.49 1.48 10.36
C ILE A 554 -26.46 0.67 9.49
N VAL A 555 -26.96 1.30 8.42
CA VAL A 555 -27.86 0.65 7.46
C VAL A 555 -27.30 0.83 6.06
N ARG A 556 -26.92 -0.27 5.40
CA ARG A 556 -26.50 -0.29 3.99
C ARG A 556 -27.65 -0.76 3.10
N ILE A 557 -27.93 -0.03 2.02
CA ILE A 557 -28.99 -0.32 1.05
C ILE A 557 -28.38 -0.29 -0.35
N PRO A 558 -28.10 -1.46 -0.96
CA PRO A 558 -27.50 -1.52 -2.28
C PRO A 558 -28.52 -1.21 -3.39
N ASP A 559 -28.00 -0.82 -4.56
CA ASP A 559 -28.73 -0.71 -5.82
C ASP A 559 -30.01 0.16 -5.77
N VAL A 560 -29.95 1.30 -5.08
CA VAL A 560 -31.05 2.27 -5.06
C VAL A 560 -31.07 3.06 -6.36
N ASP A 561 -31.96 2.67 -7.28
CA ASP A 561 -32.18 3.35 -8.56
C ASP A 561 -32.85 4.73 -8.38
N ILE A 562 -32.10 5.82 -8.53
CA ILE A 562 -32.59 7.21 -8.42
C ILE A 562 -32.72 7.83 -9.81
N ASN A 563 -33.52 7.20 -10.68
CA ASN A 563 -33.74 7.67 -12.07
C ASN A 563 -34.88 8.67 -12.22
N SER A 564 -35.72 8.83 -11.20
CA SER A 564 -36.83 9.79 -11.16
C SER A 564 -37.19 10.15 -9.73
N SER A 565 -37.81 11.32 -9.51
CA SER A 565 -38.00 11.83 -8.15
C SER A 565 -38.81 10.85 -7.32
N THR A 566 -38.22 10.40 -6.23
CA THR A 566 -38.72 9.28 -5.42
C THR A 566 -38.71 9.65 -3.94
N THR A 567 -39.69 9.12 -3.21
CA THR A 567 -39.73 9.21 -1.76
C THR A 567 -39.59 7.82 -1.16
N GLN A 568 -38.59 7.62 -0.31
CA GLN A 568 -38.33 6.35 0.37
C GLN A 568 -38.04 6.58 1.85
N ASN A 569 -38.76 5.85 2.72
CA ASN A 569 -38.57 5.97 4.16
C ASN A 569 -37.69 4.84 4.67
N PHE A 570 -36.91 5.16 5.70
CA PHE A 570 -36.04 4.22 6.39
C PHE A 570 -36.43 4.15 7.87
N THR A 571 -35.97 3.12 8.56
CA THR A 571 -36.17 2.96 10.00
C THR A 571 -34.85 2.59 10.62
N LEU A 572 -34.44 3.31 11.67
CA LEU A 572 -33.28 2.92 12.46
C LEU A 572 -33.68 1.86 13.49
N SER A 573 -32.79 0.90 13.66
CA SER A 573 -32.80 -0.04 14.76
C SER A 573 -31.65 0.29 15.72
N PRO A 574 -31.83 0.13 17.04
CA PRO A 574 -30.70 0.18 17.97
C PRO A 574 -29.60 -0.80 17.52
N ALA A 575 -28.35 -0.40 17.65
CA ALA A 575 -27.20 -1.26 17.49
C ALA A 575 -27.19 -2.30 18.60
N GLU A 576 -26.96 -3.55 18.23
CA GLU A 576 -26.80 -4.69 19.13
C GLU A 576 -25.35 -4.86 19.61
N LEU A 577 -24.40 -4.28 18.87
CA LEU A 577 -22.97 -4.22 19.18
C LEU A 577 -22.33 -2.98 18.57
N ILE A 578 -21.10 -2.67 19.00
CA ILE A 578 -20.21 -1.74 18.33
C ILE A 578 -19.02 -2.48 17.73
N LEU A 579 -18.70 -2.16 16.48
CA LEU A 579 -17.45 -2.50 15.82
C LEU A 579 -16.49 -1.35 16.07
N VAL A 580 -15.37 -1.63 16.72
CA VAL A 580 -14.28 -0.68 16.97
C VAL A 580 -13.12 -1.09 16.10
N ASP A 581 -12.74 -0.17 15.24
CA ASP A 581 -11.60 -0.25 14.35
C ASP A 581 -10.43 0.51 14.96
N ASP A 582 -9.34 -0.20 15.20
CA ASP A 582 -8.09 0.30 15.75
C ASP A 582 -6.91 -0.21 14.91
N ASP A 583 -7.06 -0.22 13.58
CA ASP A 583 -6.02 -0.67 12.65
C ASP A 583 -5.11 0.46 12.12
N GLY A 584 -5.36 1.70 12.51
CA GLY A 584 -4.53 2.85 12.13
C GLY A 584 -5.01 3.54 10.84
N GLY A 585 -6.21 3.23 10.38
CA GLY A 585 -6.81 3.78 9.16
C GLY A 585 -6.62 2.87 7.94
N ASP A 586 -6.31 1.60 8.17
CA ASP A 586 -6.28 0.58 7.14
C ASP A 586 -7.71 0.20 6.73
N PRO A 587 -7.91 -0.36 5.52
CA PRO A 587 -9.26 -0.58 4.98
C PRO A 587 -9.86 -1.96 5.39
N TYR A 588 -9.60 -2.45 6.60
CA TYR A 588 -10.01 -3.80 7.02
C TYR A 588 -11.45 -3.88 7.54
N GLU A 589 -12.06 -2.74 7.86
CA GLU A 589 -13.39 -2.63 8.44
C GLU A 589 -14.50 -3.17 7.52
N GLU A 590 -14.33 -3.07 6.20
CA GLU A 590 -15.36 -3.49 5.23
C GLU A 590 -15.71 -4.99 5.35
N GLU A 591 -14.73 -5.86 5.65
CA GLU A 591 -14.97 -7.30 5.83
C GLU A 591 -15.87 -7.59 7.05
N PHE A 592 -15.61 -6.89 8.16
CA PHE A 592 -16.45 -6.99 9.37
C PHE A 592 -17.84 -6.41 9.11
N MET A 593 -17.92 -5.25 8.47
CA MET A 593 -19.18 -4.56 8.18
C MET A 593 -20.07 -5.35 7.22
N GLU A 594 -19.50 -5.93 6.15
CA GLU A 594 -20.22 -6.80 5.22
C GLU A 594 -20.71 -8.07 5.92
N THR A 595 -19.85 -8.70 6.73
CA THR A 595 -20.21 -9.90 7.47
C THR A 595 -21.36 -9.65 8.45
N LEU A 596 -21.29 -8.58 9.24
CA LEU A 596 -22.35 -8.20 10.17
C LEU A 596 -23.66 -7.88 9.44
N ALA A 597 -23.57 -7.22 8.28
CA ALA A 597 -24.72 -6.95 7.43
C ALA A 597 -25.36 -8.23 6.87
N ASN A 598 -24.55 -9.21 6.44
CA ASN A 598 -25.01 -10.51 5.94
C ASN A 598 -25.71 -11.33 7.04
N LEU A 599 -25.18 -11.30 8.27
CA LEU A 599 -25.79 -11.89 9.46
C LEU A 599 -27.06 -11.15 9.93
N GLY A 600 -27.36 -9.97 9.34
CA GLY A 600 -28.52 -9.16 9.69
C GLY A 600 -28.43 -8.52 11.07
N VAL A 601 -27.21 -8.30 11.56
CA VAL A 601 -26.94 -7.75 12.90
C VAL A 601 -26.81 -6.23 12.80
N PRO A 602 -27.68 -5.45 13.46
CA PRO A 602 -27.50 -4.00 13.53
C PRO A 602 -26.28 -3.65 14.39
N PHE A 603 -25.32 -2.91 13.84
CA PHE A 603 -24.08 -2.54 14.55
C PHE A 603 -23.76 -1.06 14.40
N ALA A 604 -23.14 -0.47 15.42
CA ALA A 604 -22.49 0.84 15.30
C ALA A 604 -21.01 0.65 14.92
N TYR A 605 -20.41 1.66 14.30
CA TYR A 605 -19.00 1.66 13.91
C TYR A 605 -18.28 2.84 14.58
N HIS A 606 -17.04 2.61 15.00
CA HIS A 606 -16.15 3.63 15.49
C HIS A 606 -14.73 3.36 15.01
N GLU A 607 -14.16 4.35 14.33
CA GLU A 607 -12.76 4.39 13.91
C GLU A 607 -11.93 5.10 14.98
N ASN A 608 -10.91 4.42 15.49
CA ASN A 608 -10.03 4.88 16.57
C ASN A 608 -8.72 5.43 16.00
N LEU A 609 -8.79 6.60 15.36
CA LEU A 609 -7.59 7.30 14.90
C LEU A 609 -6.82 7.89 16.11
N ASP A 610 -5.52 7.63 16.19
CA ASP A 610 -4.59 8.16 17.20
C ASP A 610 -4.92 7.78 18.68
N GLY A 611 -5.55 6.62 18.93
CA GLY A 611 -5.84 6.12 20.28
C GLY A 611 -6.87 6.94 21.06
N VAL A 612 -7.77 7.65 20.36
CA VAL A 612 -8.81 8.49 20.96
C VAL A 612 -10.00 7.64 21.42
N TRP A 613 -9.86 7.06 22.61
CA TRP A 613 -10.91 6.19 23.16
C TRP A 613 -12.25 6.90 23.44
N PHE A 614 -13.36 6.29 23.02
CA PHE A 614 -14.72 6.88 23.05
C PHE A 614 -15.62 6.44 24.22
N SER A 615 -15.05 6.15 25.40
CA SER A 615 -15.70 5.59 26.62
C SER A 615 -17.14 6.04 26.93
N SER A 616 -17.48 7.31 26.71
CA SER A 616 -18.82 7.85 27.01
C SER A 616 -19.95 7.23 26.19
N GLN A 617 -19.68 6.73 24.98
CA GLN A 617 -20.73 6.27 24.08
C GLN A 617 -21.05 4.78 24.23
N ILE A 618 -20.09 3.97 24.68
CA ILE A 618 -20.27 2.53 24.93
C ILE A 618 -21.37 2.27 25.97
N SER A 619 -21.51 3.16 26.96
CA SER A 619 -22.57 3.11 27.97
C SER A 619 -24.00 3.22 27.40
N GLN A 620 -24.14 3.65 26.14
CA GLN A 620 -25.43 3.83 25.46
C GLN A 620 -25.88 2.58 24.72
N LEU A 621 -25.00 1.58 24.52
CA LEU A 621 -25.34 0.30 23.91
C LEU A 621 -26.25 -0.49 24.86
N ALA A 622 -27.35 -1.02 24.32
CA ALA A 622 -28.34 -1.73 25.13
C ALA A 622 -27.77 -2.98 25.81
N ASN A 623 -26.84 -3.66 25.14
CA ASN A 623 -26.32 -4.97 25.56
C ASN A 623 -24.80 -5.00 25.77
N LYS A 624 -24.12 -3.83 25.80
CA LYS A 624 -22.67 -3.67 26.00
C LYS A 624 -21.84 -4.76 25.30
N ARG A 625 -21.99 -4.88 23.97
CA ARG A 625 -21.21 -5.81 23.14
C ARG A 625 -20.27 -5.06 22.23
N MET A 626 -19.05 -5.56 22.10
CA MET A 626 -17.98 -4.96 21.32
C MET A 626 -17.28 -6.03 20.49
N ILE A 627 -17.03 -5.70 19.23
CA ILE A 627 -15.98 -6.33 18.41
C ILE A 627 -14.90 -5.28 18.31
N TYR A 628 -13.68 -5.62 18.73
CA TYR A 628 -12.51 -4.77 18.68
C TYR A 628 -11.50 -5.42 17.76
N PHE A 629 -11.06 -4.73 16.71
CA PHE A 629 -10.02 -5.26 15.84
C PHE A 629 -8.89 -4.26 15.62
N THR A 630 -7.68 -4.78 15.47
CA THR A 630 -6.44 -4.00 15.36
C THR A 630 -5.73 -4.21 14.03
N GLY A 631 -6.40 -4.87 13.08
CA GLY A 631 -5.82 -5.22 11.79
C GLY A 631 -4.50 -5.98 11.91
N ASP A 632 -3.48 -5.46 11.23
CA ASP A 632 -2.15 -6.03 11.12
C ASP A 632 -1.10 -5.37 12.03
N MET A 633 -1.53 -4.45 12.91
CA MET A 633 -0.66 -3.77 13.86
C MET A 633 0.20 -4.77 14.65
N LYS A 634 1.52 -4.58 14.63
CA LYS A 634 2.49 -5.48 15.29
C LYS A 634 3.03 -4.96 16.62
N THR A 635 3.01 -3.65 16.84
CA THR A 635 3.57 -3.03 18.06
C THR A 635 2.71 -1.87 18.54
N GLY A 636 2.58 -1.72 19.86
CA GLY A 636 1.73 -0.66 20.42
C GLY A 636 0.25 -0.91 20.14
N VAL A 637 -0.12 -2.18 20.08
CA VAL A 637 -1.42 -2.68 19.61
C VAL A 637 -2.56 -2.28 20.55
N LEU A 638 -2.31 -2.21 21.86
CA LEU A 638 -3.21 -1.56 22.81
C LEU A 638 -2.44 -0.54 23.62
N THR A 639 -2.90 0.70 23.62
CA THR A 639 -2.37 1.76 24.49
C THR A 639 -2.84 1.58 25.93
N ASP A 640 -2.12 2.15 26.89
CA ASP A 640 -2.52 2.17 28.31
C ASP A 640 -3.96 2.71 28.49
N ASP A 641 -4.39 3.68 27.68
CA ASP A 641 -5.72 4.28 27.78
C ASP A 641 -6.83 3.34 27.25
N GLU A 642 -6.57 2.60 26.17
CA GLU A 642 -7.47 1.53 25.68
C GLU A 642 -7.59 0.39 26.67
N GLU A 643 -6.48 -0.09 27.23
CA GLU A 643 -6.51 -1.15 28.23
C GLU A 643 -7.34 -0.76 29.46
N ASN A 644 -7.18 0.48 29.92
CA ASN A 644 -7.98 1.03 31.03
C ASN A 644 -9.47 1.07 30.69
N ALA A 645 -9.80 1.36 29.44
CA ALA A 645 -11.18 1.51 29.04
C ALA A 645 -11.87 0.18 28.71
N LEU A 646 -11.15 -0.78 28.12
CA LEU A 646 -11.57 -2.17 28.00
C LEU A 646 -11.74 -2.81 29.39
N THR A 647 -10.84 -2.47 30.33
CA THR A 647 -10.97 -2.85 31.75
C THR A 647 -12.30 -2.36 32.33
N ASP A 648 -12.63 -1.09 32.15
CA ASP A 648 -13.89 -0.53 32.63
C ASP A 648 -15.09 -1.20 31.96
N PHE A 649 -15.04 -1.43 30.64
CA PHE A 649 -16.09 -2.11 29.88
C PHE A 649 -16.37 -3.53 30.38
N LEU A 650 -15.32 -4.34 30.58
CA LEU A 650 -15.44 -5.72 31.06
C LEU A 650 -15.90 -5.76 32.53
N ASN A 651 -15.40 -4.87 33.40
CA ASN A 651 -15.89 -4.77 34.78
C ASN A 651 -17.39 -4.47 34.87
N ASP A 652 -17.92 -3.82 33.85
CA ASP A 652 -19.32 -3.45 33.71
C ASP A 652 -20.21 -4.56 33.11
N GLY A 653 -19.66 -5.76 32.94
CA GLY A 653 -20.30 -6.94 32.38
C GLY A 653 -20.34 -6.98 30.85
N GLY A 654 -19.40 -6.29 30.20
CA GLY A 654 -19.31 -6.25 28.74
C GLY A 654 -19.00 -7.60 28.10
N GLN A 655 -19.40 -7.73 26.84
CA GLN A 655 -19.07 -8.87 25.97
C GLN A 655 -18.11 -8.39 24.88
N LEU A 656 -16.92 -8.98 24.80
CA LEU A 656 -15.84 -8.54 23.92
C LEU A 656 -15.35 -9.68 23.03
N LEU A 657 -15.42 -9.49 21.72
CA LEU A 657 -14.60 -10.23 20.76
C LEU A 657 -13.42 -9.33 20.38
N ILE A 658 -12.19 -9.80 20.59
CA ILE A 658 -10.99 -9.12 20.13
C ILE A 658 -10.27 -9.96 19.07
N SER A 659 -9.88 -9.30 17.99
CA SER A 659 -9.31 -9.89 16.77
C SER A 659 -8.17 -9.02 16.26
N GLY A 660 -7.14 -9.62 15.67
CA GLY A 660 -6.03 -8.89 15.08
C GLY A 660 -4.74 -9.69 15.15
N LYS A 661 -3.67 -9.11 14.62
CA LYS A 661 -2.32 -9.69 14.61
C LYS A 661 -1.55 -9.31 15.88
N ASN A 662 -0.68 -10.20 16.37
CA ASN A 662 0.30 -9.95 17.43
C ASN A 662 -0.21 -9.32 18.75
N ILE A 663 -1.52 -9.32 19.02
CA ILE A 663 -2.08 -8.72 20.24
C ILE A 663 -1.48 -9.38 21.48
N ALA A 664 -1.35 -10.71 21.48
CA ALA A 664 -0.77 -11.40 22.62
C ALA A 664 0.73 -11.16 22.73
N GLU A 665 1.47 -11.16 21.62
CA GLU A 665 2.91 -10.85 21.60
C GLU A 665 3.21 -9.42 22.08
N SER A 666 2.41 -8.44 21.70
CA SER A 666 2.57 -7.05 22.16
C SER A 666 2.23 -6.93 23.65
N GLU A 667 1.12 -7.55 24.08
CA GLU A 667 0.52 -7.25 25.39
C GLU A 667 0.76 -8.33 26.46
N PHE A 668 1.60 -9.35 26.24
CA PHE A 668 1.74 -10.47 27.20
C PHE A 668 2.19 -10.06 28.61
N ASN A 669 2.89 -8.93 28.74
CA ASN A 669 3.34 -8.39 30.03
C ASN A 669 2.31 -7.46 30.69
N SER A 670 1.26 -7.09 29.98
CA SER A 670 0.24 -6.19 30.49
C SER A 670 -0.56 -6.83 31.64
N PRO A 671 -0.79 -6.10 32.75
CA PRO A 671 -1.74 -6.51 33.77
C PRO A 671 -3.17 -6.68 33.24
N PHE A 672 -3.62 -5.87 32.28
CA PHE A 672 -4.95 -6.00 31.70
C PHE A 672 -5.07 -7.36 31.01
N PHE A 673 -4.15 -7.64 30.08
CA PHE A 673 -4.12 -8.87 29.30
C PHE A 673 -4.12 -10.13 30.19
N GLN A 674 -3.23 -10.18 31.17
CA GLN A 674 -3.12 -11.33 32.08
C GLN A 674 -4.31 -11.51 33.03
N ASN A 675 -5.01 -10.42 33.41
CA ASN A 675 -6.12 -10.49 34.37
C ASN A 675 -7.47 -10.72 33.70
N TYR A 676 -7.71 -10.15 32.52
CA TYR A 676 -9.00 -10.22 31.83
C TYR A 676 -9.05 -11.34 30.80
N PHE A 677 -8.05 -11.46 29.93
CA PHE A 677 -7.98 -12.58 28.99
C PHE A 677 -7.42 -13.85 29.64
N LYS A 678 -6.65 -13.71 30.72
CA LYS A 678 -6.10 -14.84 31.51
C LYS A 678 -5.29 -15.82 30.65
N ILE A 679 -4.56 -15.26 29.70
CA ILE A 679 -3.65 -15.92 28.79
C ILE A 679 -2.31 -15.17 28.80
N THR A 680 -1.27 -15.83 28.31
CA THR A 680 0.02 -15.20 28.00
C THR A 680 0.49 -15.70 26.65
N TRP A 681 1.28 -14.90 25.96
CA TRP A 681 1.96 -15.31 24.75
C TRP A 681 2.99 -16.40 25.04
N ASN A 682 3.09 -17.35 24.12
CA ASN A 682 4.10 -18.41 24.16
C ASN A 682 5.16 -18.21 23.08
N GLN A 683 4.72 -18.06 21.84
CA GLN A 683 5.54 -17.86 20.64
C GLN A 683 4.64 -17.62 19.42
N ASN A 684 5.18 -17.05 18.34
CA ASN A 684 4.45 -16.96 17.07
C ASN A 684 4.42 -18.30 16.31
N SER A 685 3.52 -18.35 15.33
CA SER A 685 3.54 -19.38 14.28
C SER A 685 4.71 -19.17 13.34
N THR A 686 5.55 -20.17 13.11
CA THR A 686 6.62 -20.09 12.09
C THR A 686 6.08 -20.32 10.66
N SER A 687 4.78 -20.12 10.45
CA SER A 687 4.06 -20.41 9.21
C SER A 687 3.00 -19.33 9.05
N SER A 688 3.05 -18.64 7.92
CA SER A 688 2.04 -17.68 7.47
C SER A 688 0.72 -18.34 7.12
N THR A 689 0.67 -19.68 7.08
CA THR A 689 -0.56 -20.42 6.82
C THR A 689 -0.84 -21.43 7.92
N GLY A 690 -2.10 -21.49 8.35
CA GLY A 690 -2.53 -22.36 9.44
C GLY A 690 -3.96 -22.83 9.25
N PHE A 691 -4.23 -24.10 9.60
CA PHE A 691 -5.61 -24.48 9.85
C PHE A 691 -5.92 -24.25 11.33
N ALA A 692 -6.95 -23.47 11.60
CA ALA A 692 -7.52 -23.34 12.93
C ALA A 692 -8.76 -24.22 13.05
N PHE A 693 -8.77 -25.09 14.05
CA PHE A 693 -9.85 -26.03 14.33
C PHE A 693 -10.52 -25.69 15.63
N GLY A 694 -11.84 -25.61 15.59
CA GLY A 694 -12.70 -25.59 16.74
C GLY A 694 -12.44 -26.78 17.67
N VAL A 695 -12.37 -26.51 18.96
CA VAL A 695 -12.29 -27.56 20.00
C VAL A 695 -13.50 -27.55 20.92
N ASN A 696 -13.85 -28.73 21.40
CA ASN A 696 -14.96 -28.93 22.33
C ASN A 696 -14.45 -28.68 23.77
N PRO A 697 -14.88 -27.58 24.40
CA PRO A 697 -16.08 -27.65 25.24
C PRO A 697 -17.25 -26.74 24.82
N ILE A 698 -17.04 -25.78 23.92
CA ILE A 698 -18.07 -24.84 23.47
C ILE A 698 -18.64 -25.32 22.12
N GLN A 699 -19.97 -25.53 22.07
CA GLN A 699 -20.62 -26.21 20.96
C GLN A 699 -20.60 -25.38 19.67
N GLU A 700 -20.72 -24.06 19.81
CA GLU A 700 -20.76 -23.06 18.75
C GLU A 700 -19.47 -23.11 17.91
N PHE A 701 -18.32 -23.32 18.54
CA PHE A 701 -17.03 -23.38 17.86
C PHE A 701 -16.62 -24.79 17.45
N ALA A 702 -17.15 -25.85 18.07
CA ALA A 702 -16.59 -27.21 18.04
C ALA A 702 -16.45 -27.88 16.65
N ASN A 703 -17.14 -27.38 15.63
CA ASN A 703 -17.10 -27.94 14.27
C ASN A 703 -16.47 -27.00 13.24
N LEU A 704 -16.03 -25.83 13.68
CA LEU A 704 -15.45 -24.86 12.79
C LEU A 704 -14.03 -25.25 12.38
N VAL A 705 -13.71 -25.06 11.10
CA VAL A 705 -12.38 -25.24 10.55
C VAL A 705 -12.13 -24.08 9.62
N PHE A 706 -11.16 -23.22 9.89
CA PHE A 706 -10.80 -22.14 8.97
C PHE A 706 -9.35 -22.28 8.56
N TYR A 707 -9.04 -21.64 7.45
CA TYR A 707 -7.70 -21.50 6.96
C TYR A 707 -7.31 -20.03 7.07
N THR A 708 -6.25 -19.77 7.80
CA THR A 708 -5.65 -18.45 7.96
C THR A 708 -4.43 -18.38 7.04
N GLY A 709 -4.35 -17.34 6.20
CA GLY A 709 -3.22 -17.05 5.29
C GLY A 709 -3.35 -17.52 3.82
N THR A 710 -3.04 -16.63 2.86
CA THR A 710 -3.09 -16.79 1.38
C THR A 710 -4.42 -17.26 0.79
N GLY A 711 -5.25 -16.31 0.36
CA GLY A 711 -6.61 -16.50 -0.17
C GLY A 711 -7.29 -15.19 -0.60
N ASN A 712 -8.63 -15.15 -0.63
CA ASN A 712 -9.40 -13.89 -0.80
C ASN A 712 -9.63 -13.14 0.53
N GLY A 713 -9.23 -13.71 1.66
CA GLY A 713 -9.10 -12.95 2.90
C GLY A 713 -7.95 -11.95 2.77
N ILE A 714 -7.94 -10.92 3.60
CA ILE A 714 -6.89 -9.90 3.58
C ILE A 714 -5.57 -10.60 3.90
N ASP A 715 -4.57 -10.44 3.03
CA ASP A 715 -3.29 -11.17 3.11
C ASP A 715 -2.35 -10.53 4.16
N ASN A 716 -2.89 -10.32 5.36
CA ASN A 716 -2.23 -9.64 6.47
C ASN A 716 -1.79 -10.62 7.58
N GLN A 717 -2.11 -11.91 7.45
CA GLN A 717 -1.73 -12.97 8.41
C GLN A 717 -0.41 -13.65 7.99
N ASP A 718 0.73 -13.00 8.26
CA ASP A 718 2.06 -13.60 8.09
C ASP A 718 2.39 -14.63 9.20
N ALA A 719 3.66 -15.02 9.33
CA ALA A 719 4.20 -15.92 10.36
C ALA A 719 4.16 -15.34 11.80
N ASP A 720 3.00 -14.80 12.18
CA ASP A 720 2.76 -13.93 13.34
C ASP A 720 1.43 -14.30 14.07
N MET A 721 0.89 -15.49 13.82
CA MET A 721 -0.25 -15.98 14.60
C MET A 721 0.17 -16.30 16.04
N ASP A 722 -0.50 -15.68 17.01
CA ASP A 722 -0.22 -15.80 18.44
C ASP A 722 -0.56 -17.20 18.97
N LYS A 723 0.46 -17.95 19.41
CA LYS A 723 0.21 -19.18 20.17
C LYS A 723 0.11 -18.85 21.65
N LEU A 724 -1.00 -19.27 22.26
CA LEU A 724 -1.38 -18.84 23.59
C LEU A 724 -1.07 -19.91 24.65
N THR A 725 -0.86 -19.45 25.89
CA THR A 725 -0.86 -20.28 27.09
C THR A 725 -1.90 -19.76 28.07
N ILE A 726 -2.82 -20.62 28.52
CA ILE A 726 -3.84 -20.26 29.53
C ILE A 726 -3.20 -20.14 30.92
N LEU A 727 -3.45 -19.02 31.60
CA LEU A 727 -2.97 -18.71 32.95
C LEU A 727 -4.02 -19.09 34.01
N GLY A 728 -3.59 -19.61 35.18
CA GLY A 728 -4.44 -19.78 36.37
C GLY A 728 -4.61 -21.19 36.98
N THR A 729 -5.62 -21.33 37.84
CA THR A 729 -5.98 -22.54 38.61
C THR A 729 -7.41 -22.97 38.31
N ALA A 730 -7.68 -24.29 38.28
CA ALA A 730 -8.96 -24.87 37.85
C ALA A 730 -10.22 -24.19 38.43
N GLY A 731 -11.11 -23.72 37.55
CA GLY A 731 -12.43 -23.15 37.88
C GLY A 731 -12.61 -21.66 37.61
N ASP A 732 -11.54 -20.95 37.24
CA ASP A 732 -11.55 -19.52 36.88
C ASP A 732 -10.54 -19.24 35.76
N GLN A 733 -10.61 -20.03 34.69
CA GLN A 733 -9.73 -19.94 33.53
C GLN A 733 -10.54 -19.93 32.24
N PRO A 734 -10.06 -19.27 31.19
CA PRO A 734 -10.66 -19.36 29.87
C PRO A 734 -10.62 -20.81 29.39
N VAL A 735 -11.58 -21.15 28.56
CA VAL A 735 -11.57 -22.39 27.81
C VAL A 735 -10.94 -22.15 26.45
N GLN A 736 -10.18 -23.14 26.01
CA GLN A 736 -9.70 -23.16 24.64
C GLN A 736 -10.88 -23.32 23.68
N VAL A 737 -10.91 -22.51 22.61
CA VAL A 737 -11.90 -22.64 21.53
C VAL A 737 -11.28 -22.98 20.18
N PHE A 738 -10.02 -22.60 19.94
CA PHE A 738 -9.30 -22.95 18.71
C PHE A 738 -7.93 -23.56 18.96
N ASN A 739 -7.59 -24.53 18.12
CA ASN A 739 -6.26 -25.13 17.99
C ASN A 739 -5.74 -24.85 16.59
N TYR A 740 -4.46 -24.51 16.49
CA TYR A 740 -3.77 -24.56 15.21
C TYR A 740 -3.23 -25.96 14.91
N ASP A 741 -3.40 -26.40 13.66
CA ASP A 741 -2.62 -27.47 13.04
C ASP A 741 -1.73 -26.85 11.96
N PHE A 742 -0.45 -26.74 12.29
CA PHE A 742 0.60 -26.37 11.33
C PHE A 742 1.24 -27.66 10.83
N GLN A 743 1.60 -27.75 9.54
CA GLN A 743 2.24 -28.95 8.95
C GLN A 743 3.66 -29.27 9.51
N SER A 744 4.01 -28.74 10.68
CA SER A 744 5.30 -28.87 11.38
C SER A 744 5.12 -29.46 12.80
N SER A 745 6.24 -29.60 13.53
CA SER A 745 6.42 -30.52 14.67
C SER A 745 5.61 -30.28 15.96
N ASN A 746 4.62 -29.38 15.98
CA ASN A 746 3.80 -29.12 17.17
C ASN A 746 2.30 -28.97 16.84
N PRO A 747 1.61 -30.08 16.50
CA PRO A 747 0.15 -30.06 16.32
C PRO A 747 -0.50 -29.76 17.68
N ASN A 748 -1.49 -28.86 17.72
CA ASN A 748 -2.28 -28.43 18.89
C ASN A 748 -1.72 -27.25 19.71
N SER A 749 -1.36 -26.15 19.05
CA SER A 749 -1.14 -24.87 19.75
C SER A 749 -2.46 -24.11 19.94
N ILE A 750 -2.65 -23.46 21.08
CA ILE A 750 -3.88 -22.69 21.35
C ILE A 750 -3.89 -21.45 20.46
N GLY A 751 -4.89 -21.33 19.58
CA GLY A 751 -5.07 -20.17 18.68
C GLY A 751 -6.25 -19.28 19.03
N GLY A 752 -7.02 -19.64 20.07
CA GLY A 752 -8.11 -18.82 20.54
C GLY A 752 -8.71 -19.35 21.83
N THR A 753 -9.22 -18.44 22.65
CA THR A 753 -9.81 -18.76 23.95
C THR A 753 -11.11 -18.00 24.17
N ALA A 754 -12.00 -18.57 24.95
CA ALA A 754 -13.21 -17.90 25.41
C ALA A 754 -13.30 -17.97 26.94
N TYR A 755 -13.78 -16.91 27.57
CA TYR A 755 -13.98 -16.83 29.02
C TYR A 755 -15.40 -16.37 29.31
N ASP A 756 -16.16 -17.21 30.02
CA ASP A 756 -17.51 -16.95 30.53
C ASP A 756 -17.42 -16.76 32.05
N GLY A 757 -17.76 -15.57 32.53
CA GLY A 757 -17.62 -15.21 33.94
C GLY A 757 -18.42 -13.97 34.36
N LEU A 758 -17.74 -12.99 34.97
CA LEU A 758 -18.37 -11.68 35.27
C LEU A 758 -18.50 -10.80 34.01
N TYR A 759 -17.79 -11.17 32.96
CA TYR A 759 -17.74 -10.61 31.63
C TYR A 759 -17.50 -11.77 30.67
N ASP A 760 -17.81 -11.54 29.40
CA ASP A 760 -17.62 -12.54 28.35
C ASP A 760 -16.57 -12.05 27.38
N VAL A 761 -15.57 -12.89 27.10
CA VAL A 761 -14.48 -12.57 26.19
C VAL A 761 -14.27 -13.71 25.22
N ILE A 762 -14.05 -13.37 23.96
CA ILE A 762 -13.41 -14.23 22.96
C ILE A 762 -12.13 -13.52 22.53
N PHE A 763 -11.00 -14.20 22.69
CA PHE A 763 -9.71 -13.76 22.18
C PHE A 763 -9.28 -14.68 21.04
N LEU A 764 -9.03 -14.11 19.87
CA LEU A 764 -8.45 -14.80 18.73
C LEU A 764 -6.96 -14.44 18.63
N GLY A 765 -6.09 -15.43 18.50
CA GLY A 765 -4.65 -15.21 18.25
C GLY A 765 -4.33 -14.93 16.77
N PHE A 766 -5.34 -14.56 16.00
CA PHE A 766 -5.30 -14.31 14.56
C PHE A 766 -6.37 -13.28 14.21
N GLY A 767 -6.15 -12.55 13.13
CA GLY A 767 -7.14 -11.65 12.57
C GLY A 767 -8.27 -12.41 11.87
N LEU A 768 -9.51 -12.04 12.17
CA LEU A 768 -10.72 -12.58 11.59
C LEU A 768 -10.88 -12.16 10.12
N GLU A 769 -10.34 -10.99 9.76
CA GLU A 769 -10.18 -10.48 8.39
C GLU A 769 -9.20 -11.33 7.53
N GLY A 770 -8.33 -12.10 8.19
CA GLY A 770 -7.34 -12.98 7.57
C GLY A 770 -7.84 -14.39 7.23
N ILE A 771 -9.14 -14.65 7.37
CA ILE A 771 -9.75 -15.96 7.05
C ILE A 771 -9.97 -16.06 5.53
N ASP A 772 -9.51 -17.16 4.93
CA ASP A 772 -9.71 -17.39 3.49
C ASP A 772 -11.17 -17.78 3.15
N ASP A 773 -11.92 -16.79 2.65
CA ASP A 773 -13.30 -16.95 2.20
C ASP A 773 -13.43 -17.28 0.68
N SER A 774 -12.32 -17.58 -0.01
CA SER A 774 -12.32 -17.87 -1.46
C SER A 774 -13.10 -19.13 -1.87
N GLY A 775 -13.47 -19.98 -0.90
CA GLY A 775 -14.14 -21.26 -1.13
C GLY A 775 -13.26 -22.30 -1.84
N ASN A 776 -11.96 -22.03 -1.97
CA ASN A 776 -10.98 -22.92 -2.59
C ASN A 776 -10.71 -24.17 -1.73
N LEU A 777 -10.93 -24.08 -0.41
CA LEU A 777 -10.80 -25.17 0.55
C LEU A 777 -12.20 -25.72 0.90
N PRO A 778 -12.63 -26.87 0.32
CA PRO A 778 -14.03 -27.31 0.38
C PRO A 778 -14.56 -27.77 1.76
N GLN A 779 -13.70 -27.69 2.79
CA GLN A 779 -13.96 -28.04 4.19
C GLN A 779 -13.72 -26.87 5.15
N ALA A 780 -13.24 -25.72 4.66
CA ALA A 780 -13.06 -24.54 5.49
C ALA A 780 -14.39 -23.78 5.63
N ASN A 781 -14.61 -23.25 6.82
CA ASN A 781 -15.68 -22.35 7.20
C ASN A 781 -15.27 -20.91 6.92
N THR A 782 -16.26 -20.05 6.71
CA THR A 782 -16.05 -18.65 6.35
C THR A 782 -15.91 -17.74 7.58
N GLN A 783 -15.45 -16.51 7.35
CA GLN A 783 -15.49 -15.42 8.32
C GLN A 783 -16.91 -15.22 8.88
N GLU A 784 -17.93 -15.27 8.01
CA GLU A 784 -19.35 -15.20 8.39
C GLU A 784 -19.77 -16.31 9.37
N GLU A 785 -19.28 -17.53 9.18
CA GLU A 785 -19.59 -18.66 10.05
C GLU A 785 -18.88 -18.55 11.41
N LEU A 786 -17.63 -18.08 11.44
CA LEU A 786 -16.93 -17.81 12.70
C LEU A 786 -17.59 -16.68 13.49
N LEU A 787 -17.81 -15.53 12.83
CA LEU A 787 -18.43 -14.39 13.50
C LEU A 787 -19.85 -14.74 13.96
N GLY A 788 -20.61 -15.47 13.15
CA GLY A 788 -21.91 -16.03 13.55
C GLY A 788 -21.82 -16.88 14.82
N ALA A 789 -20.84 -17.78 14.92
CA ALA A 789 -20.63 -18.60 16.13
C ALA A 789 -20.27 -17.77 17.37
N ALA A 790 -19.43 -16.74 17.20
CA ALA A 790 -19.09 -15.81 18.29
C ALA A 790 -20.32 -15.03 18.78
N LEU A 791 -21.15 -14.54 17.84
CA LEU A 791 -22.39 -13.84 18.18
C LEU A 791 -23.46 -14.77 18.77
N GLN A 792 -23.49 -16.04 18.37
CA GLN A 792 -24.32 -17.06 19.01
C GLN A 792 -23.88 -17.30 20.46
N TRP A 793 -22.57 -17.36 20.70
CA TRP A 793 -22.01 -17.52 22.03
C TRP A 793 -22.33 -16.32 22.95
N PHE A 794 -22.40 -15.11 22.39
CA PHE A 794 -22.89 -13.90 23.09
C PHE A 794 -24.42 -13.83 23.26
N ASP A 795 -25.16 -14.92 22.99
CA ASP A 795 -26.62 -14.99 23.02
C ASP A 795 -27.31 -13.93 22.12
N LEU A 796 -26.63 -13.43 21.09
CA LEU A 796 -27.19 -12.41 20.18
C LEU A 796 -28.06 -13.05 19.08
N ILE A 797 -27.64 -14.20 18.56
CA ILE A 797 -28.39 -14.94 17.54
C ILE A 797 -28.72 -16.34 18.05
N SER A 798 -29.93 -16.85 17.76
CA SER A 798 -30.34 -18.19 18.16
C SER A 798 -29.91 -19.25 17.14
N ASP A 799 -29.57 -20.45 17.61
CA ASP A 799 -29.23 -21.66 16.85
C ASP A 799 -29.72 -21.60 15.39
N VAL A 800 -28.77 -21.58 14.45
CA VAL A 800 -29.07 -21.79 13.03
C VAL A 800 -29.65 -23.20 12.95
N GLU A 801 -30.99 -23.30 12.91
CA GLU A 801 -31.71 -24.57 12.76
C GLU A 801 -31.00 -25.41 11.70
N ASP A 802 -30.62 -26.63 12.10
CA ASP A 802 -30.10 -27.75 11.30
C ASP A 802 -30.68 -27.71 9.87
N SER A 803 -30.06 -26.92 9.00
CA SER A 803 -30.59 -26.69 7.68
C SER A 803 -30.28 -27.94 6.87
N GLU A 804 -31.31 -28.74 6.62
CA GLU A 804 -31.25 -29.90 5.74
C GLU A 804 -30.48 -29.54 4.46
N ASN A 805 -29.21 -29.98 4.36
CA ASN A 805 -28.35 -29.94 3.16
C ASN A 805 -28.71 -28.80 2.18
N VAL A 806 -28.59 -27.56 2.64
CA VAL A 806 -28.55 -26.42 1.72
C VAL A 806 -27.22 -26.51 0.97
N PRO A 807 -27.20 -26.61 -0.38
CA PRO A 807 -25.94 -26.69 -1.10
C PRO A 807 -25.20 -25.35 -1.00
N VAL A 808 -24.11 -25.33 -0.24
CA VAL A 808 -23.15 -24.21 -0.12
C VAL A 808 -22.29 -24.07 -1.40
N LYS A 809 -22.44 -25.00 -2.38
CA LYS A 809 -21.51 -25.15 -3.52
C LYS A 809 -22.15 -24.79 -4.86
N PHE A 810 -21.50 -23.89 -5.60
CA PHE A 810 -21.73 -23.70 -7.04
C PHE A 810 -21.07 -24.86 -7.81
N SER A 811 -21.84 -25.88 -8.17
CA SER A 811 -21.31 -27.12 -8.76
C SER A 811 -22.07 -27.54 -10.02
N LEU A 812 -21.32 -27.98 -11.04
CA LEU A 812 -21.86 -28.52 -12.30
C LEU A 812 -21.25 -29.90 -12.56
N LYS A 813 -22.07 -30.95 -12.42
CA LYS A 813 -21.62 -32.34 -12.61
C LYS A 813 -21.49 -32.67 -14.09
N GLN A 814 -20.66 -33.68 -14.37
CA GLN A 814 -20.56 -34.23 -15.72
C GLN A 814 -21.89 -34.89 -16.12
N ASN A 815 -22.33 -34.66 -17.35
CA ASN A 815 -23.57 -35.23 -17.86
C ASN A 815 -23.48 -36.78 -17.87
N TYR A 816 -24.56 -37.47 -17.54
CA TYR A 816 -24.62 -38.93 -17.59
C TYR A 816 -25.89 -39.43 -18.28
N PRO A 817 -25.80 -40.39 -19.22
CA PRO A 817 -24.56 -40.98 -19.75
C PRO A 817 -23.71 -39.98 -20.56
N ASN A 818 -22.41 -40.22 -20.71
CA ASN A 818 -21.54 -39.50 -21.66
C ASN A 818 -20.47 -40.47 -22.20
N PRO A 819 -20.51 -40.85 -23.49
CA PRO A 819 -21.40 -40.36 -24.55
C PRO A 819 -22.87 -40.75 -24.33
N PHE A 820 -23.82 -39.97 -24.86
CA PHE A 820 -25.26 -40.22 -24.72
C PHE A 820 -25.99 -40.38 -26.06
N ASN A 821 -27.13 -41.07 -26.07
CA ASN A 821 -27.99 -41.25 -27.25
C ASN A 821 -29.49 -41.36 -26.87
N PRO A 822 -30.36 -40.45 -27.33
CA PRO A 822 -30.12 -39.03 -27.54
C PRO A 822 -30.34 -38.23 -26.24
N SER A 823 -30.52 -38.88 -25.08
CA SER A 823 -30.81 -38.21 -23.81
C SER A 823 -29.72 -38.36 -22.76
N THR A 824 -29.42 -37.26 -22.05
CA THR A 824 -28.52 -37.21 -20.89
C THR A 824 -29.12 -36.35 -19.79
N SER A 825 -28.76 -36.65 -18.55
CA SER A 825 -29.04 -35.81 -17.39
C SER A 825 -27.81 -34.97 -17.02
N ILE A 826 -28.04 -33.72 -16.63
CA ILE A 826 -27.03 -32.76 -16.16
C ILE A 826 -27.46 -32.30 -14.76
N ASN A 827 -26.66 -32.64 -13.74
CA ASN A 827 -26.93 -32.24 -12.37
C ASN A 827 -26.17 -30.97 -12.03
N TYR A 828 -26.84 -30.04 -11.38
CA TYR A 828 -26.27 -28.76 -10.93
C TYR A 828 -26.70 -28.45 -9.49
N GLU A 829 -25.85 -27.70 -8.80
CA GLU A 829 -26.05 -27.13 -7.47
C GLU A 829 -25.57 -25.66 -7.52
N LEU A 830 -26.31 -24.76 -6.88
CA LEU A 830 -26.14 -23.31 -6.82
C LEU A 830 -26.34 -22.88 -5.37
N GLN A 831 -25.63 -21.83 -4.95
CA GLN A 831 -25.92 -21.16 -3.68
C GLN A 831 -27.32 -20.54 -3.70
N ILE A 832 -27.99 -20.52 -2.55
CA ILE A 832 -29.36 -19.98 -2.40
C ILE A 832 -29.43 -18.49 -2.70
N SER A 833 -28.38 -17.72 -2.38
CA SER A 833 -28.30 -16.29 -2.71
C SER A 833 -28.31 -16.03 -4.22
N ASN A 834 -27.81 -16.98 -5.04
CA ASN A 834 -27.47 -16.76 -6.44
C ASN A 834 -28.41 -17.44 -7.46
N TYR A 835 -29.43 -18.21 -7.04
CA TYR A 835 -30.23 -18.99 -7.99
C TYR A 835 -31.22 -18.15 -8.83
N LYS A 836 -31.66 -16.98 -8.34
CA LYS A 836 -32.57 -16.10 -9.09
C LYS A 836 -31.83 -15.55 -10.32
N ASN A 837 -32.42 -15.74 -11.51
CA ASN A 837 -31.83 -15.42 -12.84
C ASN A 837 -30.70 -16.35 -13.31
N SER A 838 -30.52 -17.52 -12.70
CA SER A 838 -29.57 -18.53 -13.17
C SER A 838 -30.04 -19.28 -14.41
N LYS A 839 -29.11 -19.62 -15.31
CA LYS A 839 -29.41 -20.36 -16.54
C LYS A 839 -28.35 -21.38 -16.91
N LEU A 840 -28.78 -22.45 -17.57
CA LEU A 840 -27.91 -23.44 -18.20
C LEU A 840 -28.08 -23.40 -19.72
N THR A 841 -27.00 -23.10 -20.43
CA THR A 841 -27.01 -22.94 -21.89
C THR A 841 -26.13 -23.97 -22.55
N ILE A 842 -26.63 -24.62 -23.60
CA ILE A 842 -25.91 -25.60 -24.42
C ILE A 842 -25.37 -24.92 -25.67
N PHE A 843 -24.11 -25.16 -25.99
CA PHE A 843 -23.39 -24.62 -27.14
C PHE A 843 -22.87 -25.72 -28.05
N ASN A 844 -22.78 -25.43 -29.35
CA ASN A 844 -22.05 -26.28 -30.29
C ASN A 844 -20.55 -25.94 -30.30
N ILE A 845 -19.76 -26.65 -31.12
CA ILE A 845 -18.30 -26.44 -31.21
C ILE A 845 -17.88 -25.06 -31.75
N LEU A 846 -18.79 -24.34 -32.41
CA LEU A 846 -18.56 -22.99 -32.92
C LEU A 846 -18.90 -21.90 -31.88
N GLY A 847 -19.34 -22.30 -30.68
CA GLY A 847 -19.79 -21.37 -29.64
C GLY A 847 -21.21 -20.83 -29.86
N GLU A 848 -21.97 -21.38 -30.81
CA GLU A 848 -23.36 -20.96 -31.04
C GLU A 848 -24.31 -21.60 -30.02
N GLU A 849 -25.25 -20.82 -29.50
CA GLU A 849 -26.29 -21.28 -28.58
C GLU A 849 -27.26 -22.25 -29.26
N VAL A 850 -27.36 -23.46 -28.68
CA VAL A 850 -28.21 -24.54 -29.16
C VAL A 850 -29.53 -24.58 -28.39
N LYS A 851 -29.48 -24.47 -27.06
CA LYS A 851 -30.65 -24.54 -26.18
C LYS A 851 -30.36 -23.92 -24.81
N GLU A 852 -31.32 -23.22 -24.24
CA GLU A 852 -31.22 -22.61 -22.91
C GLU A 852 -32.29 -23.16 -21.96
N PHE A 853 -31.92 -23.34 -20.69
CA PHE A 853 -32.78 -23.73 -19.58
C PHE A 853 -32.68 -22.70 -18.46
N ASN A 854 -33.80 -22.04 -18.13
CA ASN A 854 -33.90 -21.23 -16.93
C ASN A 854 -34.00 -22.13 -15.70
N LEU A 855 -33.28 -21.77 -14.64
CA LEU A 855 -33.24 -22.54 -13.41
C LEU A 855 -34.12 -21.86 -12.36
N ASP A 856 -35.04 -22.62 -11.80
CA ASP A 856 -36.06 -22.13 -10.86
C ASP A 856 -35.78 -22.53 -9.40
N LYS A 857 -34.67 -23.24 -9.16
CA LYS A 857 -34.27 -23.78 -7.87
C LYS A 857 -32.75 -23.92 -7.78
N PRO A 858 -32.18 -23.87 -6.56
CA PRO A 858 -30.73 -23.90 -6.34
C PRO A 858 -30.08 -25.23 -6.74
N PHE A 859 -30.82 -26.35 -6.81
CA PHE A 859 -30.26 -27.62 -7.29
C PHE A 859 -31.26 -28.38 -8.15
N GLY A 860 -30.76 -29.12 -9.13
CA GLY A 860 -31.65 -29.86 -10.01
C GLY A 860 -30.95 -30.69 -11.07
N THR A 861 -31.78 -31.43 -11.79
CA THR A 861 -31.37 -32.23 -12.94
C THR A 861 -32.04 -31.68 -14.19
N ILE A 862 -31.24 -31.21 -15.15
CA ILE A 862 -31.70 -30.88 -16.50
C ILE A 862 -31.56 -32.11 -17.39
N VAL A 863 -32.62 -32.48 -18.08
CA VAL A 863 -32.58 -33.54 -19.10
C VAL A 863 -32.51 -32.91 -20.48
N TRP A 864 -31.42 -33.14 -21.19
CA TRP A 864 -31.30 -32.77 -22.60
C TRP A 864 -31.48 -34.00 -23.49
N ASN A 865 -32.23 -33.85 -24.58
CA ASN A 865 -32.58 -34.91 -25.53
C ASN A 865 -31.99 -34.69 -26.93
N GLY A 866 -30.89 -33.93 -27.04
CA GLY A 866 -30.22 -33.68 -28.31
C GLY A 866 -31.05 -32.82 -29.29
N THR A 867 -31.79 -31.84 -28.77
CA THR A 867 -32.60 -30.90 -29.58
C THR A 867 -32.19 -29.45 -29.36
N ASN A 868 -32.44 -28.58 -30.33
CA ASN A 868 -32.24 -27.13 -30.20
C ASN A 868 -33.45 -26.41 -29.57
N GLN A 869 -33.40 -25.08 -29.47
CA GLN A 869 -34.47 -24.24 -28.92
C GLN A 869 -35.83 -24.41 -29.65
N LEU A 870 -35.81 -24.79 -30.93
CA LEU A 870 -37.01 -25.09 -31.73
C LEU A 870 -37.46 -26.56 -31.63
N ASN A 871 -36.92 -27.31 -30.66
CA ASN A 871 -37.13 -28.75 -30.47
C ASN A 871 -36.79 -29.62 -31.69
N LYS A 872 -35.90 -29.16 -32.58
CA LYS A 872 -35.39 -29.95 -33.70
C LYS A 872 -34.14 -30.72 -33.28
N PRO A 873 -33.97 -31.99 -33.69
CA PRO A 873 -32.76 -32.77 -33.38
C PRO A 873 -31.49 -32.11 -33.93
N VAL A 874 -30.42 -32.09 -33.14
CA VAL A 874 -29.09 -31.61 -33.57
C VAL A 874 -28.23 -32.78 -34.10
N SER A 875 -27.10 -32.47 -34.76
CA SER A 875 -26.17 -33.48 -35.30
C SER A 875 -25.42 -34.23 -34.19
N SER A 876 -24.94 -35.45 -34.46
CA SER A 876 -23.97 -36.10 -33.56
C SER A 876 -22.70 -35.28 -33.48
N GLY A 877 -22.07 -35.20 -32.31
CA GLY A 877 -20.88 -34.37 -32.13
C GLY A 877 -20.65 -33.92 -30.70
N VAL A 878 -19.60 -33.11 -30.52
CA VAL A 878 -19.23 -32.51 -29.24
C VAL A 878 -20.09 -31.25 -29.00
N TYR A 879 -20.62 -31.15 -27.79
CA TYR A 879 -21.35 -30.00 -27.30
C TYR A 879 -20.78 -29.57 -25.95
N PHE A 880 -20.99 -28.30 -25.60
CA PHE A 880 -20.65 -27.76 -24.28
C PHE A 880 -21.93 -27.32 -23.58
N TYR A 881 -21.96 -27.38 -22.27
CA TYR A 881 -23.02 -26.78 -21.48
C TYR A 881 -22.42 -25.92 -20.38
N LYS A 882 -22.96 -24.71 -20.24
CA LYS A 882 -22.49 -23.68 -19.32
C LYS A 882 -23.61 -23.35 -18.33
N LEU A 883 -23.30 -23.44 -17.04
CA LEU A 883 -24.11 -22.94 -15.94
C LEU A 883 -23.65 -21.51 -15.62
N LYS A 884 -24.57 -20.55 -15.56
CA LYS A 884 -24.28 -19.16 -15.16
C LYS A 884 -25.24 -18.74 -14.03
N ALA A 885 -24.67 -18.18 -12.96
CA ALA A 885 -25.38 -17.59 -11.82
C ALA A 885 -24.59 -16.36 -11.36
N GLY A 886 -25.15 -15.15 -11.50
CA GLY A 886 -24.43 -13.91 -11.21
C GLY A 886 -23.11 -13.77 -11.99
N LYS A 887 -22.02 -13.50 -11.24
CA LYS A 887 -20.63 -13.42 -11.75
C LYS A 887 -20.00 -14.81 -12.01
N HIS A 888 -20.56 -15.89 -11.45
CA HIS A 888 -19.99 -17.24 -11.56
C HIS A 888 -20.44 -17.98 -12.83
N SER A 889 -19.53 -18.74 -13.44
CA SER A 889 -19.88 -19.65 -14.54
C SER A 889 -19.02 -20.90 -14.62
N LEU A 890 -19.65 -22.06 -14.87
CA LEU A 890 -18.98 -23.35 -15.06
C LEU A 890 -19.37 -23.97 -16.39
N THR A 891 -18.39 -24.51 -17.13
CA THR A 891 -18.61 -25.16 -18.43
C THR A 891 -18.11 -26.60 -18.43
N LYS A 892 -18.87 -27.52 -19.02
CA LYS A 892 -18.51 -28.93 -19.19
C LYS A 892 -18.82 -29.41 -20.61
N LYS A 893 -18.17 -30.51 -21.01
CA LYS A 893 -18.24 -31.07 -22.37
C LYS A 893 -19.04 -32.39 -22.40
N MET A 894 -19.92 -32.53 -23.39
CA MET A 894 -20.70 -33.74 -23.65
C MET A 894 -20.58 -34.23 -25.09
N LEU A 895 -20.74 -35.54 -25.32
CA LEU A 895 -20.69 -36.17 -26.64
C LEU A 895 -22.02 -36.85 -26.97
N LEU A 896 -22.72 -36.32 -27.99
CA LEU A 896 -23.95 -36.90 -28.53
C LEU A 896 -23.60 -37.92 -29.62
N LEU A 897 -24.03 -39.17 -29.40
CA LEU A 897 -24.05 -40.23 -30.40
C LEU A 897 -25.49 -40.43 -30.88
N LYS A 898 -25.69 -40.59 -32.19
CA LYS A 898 -26.97 -41.04 -32.76
C LYS A 898 -26.85 -42.49 -33.17
#